data_AF-A0A7K1GA46-F1
#
_entry.id   AF-A0A7K1GA46-F1
#
_cell.length_a   1.000
_cell.length_b   1.000
_cell.length_c   1.000
_cell.angle_alpha   90.00
_cell.angle_beta   90.00
_cell.angle_gamma   90.00
#
_symmetry.space_group_name_H-M   'P 1'
#
loop_
_entity.id
_entity.type
_entity.pdbx_description
1 polymer ?
#
loop_
_entity_poly.entity_id
_entity_poly.type
_entity_poly.pdbx_seq_one_letter_code
_entity_poly.pdbx_strand_id
1 'polypeptide(L)'
;MKAKITCLFLLVVSYTFGQKNNHNKLKIGTEYSISSKILNEKRSYIVALPKTYSESSTKYPVLVLTDGDYRFLYTSGIIEFLSKQNEIPETIIVAIPNIDRTRDLTPTSITFNNMNGGGGANFLKFIENELLPEVESKFRTNSYNVLAGHSLGGLFVGYSYITNSSFSGFIASDPSFWWDNQYVVNEINSDVVQQIKNKKIYISSADNYERNEGMVTFMRNAQELFYARLKQLGVAYSNIKLDYFENENHGTSAYMSWYNGIKFVFKDFMLDNIYNKTSDEITDHYSRLSIKKGKEILPPDQLIQKIAEYKLNLGNDNNGAISLLEMNTLNYPSSINYEKLSEAYKALGNDNFAEINYKKALELRTSESNSINENISKQNEIDIFLPTIKHTIKSEKLKEIRSFTVGLPPSYNRAKNDYPIMLILDGNYHLHHAMTTIEVMSKEGQIPEMIVVAVNTENNRTRDLSPTKSLVGYNGKDNSQWQETSGGGKLFLKFLEQEVLPEVKINYRTKDYAMLVGHSLGGLMAAEAYLNNSVFKSYIAMDPSFWWDEHYIVKKIDTLITNKIKHKKFYFSGADSYEKTNGKIANMRNNHELFIATLKNSNVSYRNVEFDVFEDENHNSVPLISLYHGLLFIFQDYVLDDIIDKSLQEIQQHYEALSTNLGVSFLPPENVINRVAWAKFNNNQREEAYTLFQLNINNYPTSNTVYEMLAYAYSNAGKSQEAIKYFKKSLEFNSNENEIRRIKQLILDLEK
;
A
#
# COMPACT_ATOMS: atom_id res chain seq x y z
N MET A 1 -22.72 -66.79 42.82
CA MET A 1 -22.96 -65.40 43.27
C MET A 1 -22.63 -64.48 42.12
N LYS A 2 -23.62 -63.77 41.57
CA LYS A 2 -23.46 -62.76 40.51
C LYS A 2 -23.13 -61.43 41.18
N ALA A 3 -21.93 -60.88 40.95
CA ALA A 3 -21.59 -59.52 41.34
C ALA A 3 -21.55 -58.64 40.07
N LYS A 4 -22.47 -57.68 40.02
CA LYS A 4 -22.64 -56.70 38.95
C LYS A 4 -21.48 -55.70 38.99
N ILE A 5 -20.80 -55.50 37.87
CA ILE A 5 -19.86 -54.40 37.65
C ILE A 5 -20.70 -53.20 37.18
N THR A 6 -20.83 -52.20 38.05
CA THR A 6 -21.48 -50.92 37.74
C THR A 6 -20.46 -50.03 37.02
N CYS A 7 -20.64 -49.83 35.71
CA CYS A 7 -19.90 -48.82 34.95
C CYS A 7 -20.45 -47.43 35.27
N LEU A 8 -19.60 -46.58 35.86
CA LEU A 8 -19.87 -45.17 36.11
C LEU A 8 -19.62 -44.39 34.81
N PHE A 9 -20.68 -43.96 34.13
CA PHE A 9 -20.58 -43.03 33.00
C PHE A 9 -20.26 -41.63 33.54
N LEU A 10 -19.00 -41.21 33.39
CA LEU A 10 -18.58 -39.83 33.62
C LEU A 10 -19.00 -38.99 32.40
N LEU A 11 -20.09 -38.24 32.56
CA LEU A 11 -20.59 -37.25 31.62
C LEU A 11 -19.64 -36.04 31.65
N VAL A 12 -18.66 -36.01 30.74
CA VAL A 12 -17.84 -34.83 30.49
C VAL A 12 -18.68 -33.86 29.67
N VAL A 13 -19.26 -32.87 30.35
CA VAL A 13 -19.89 -31.71 29.70
C VAL A 13 -18.77 -30.83 29.14
N SER A 14 -18.46 -31.01 27.86
CA SER A 14 -17.58 -30.11 27.12
C SER A 14 -18.29 -28.77 26.94
N TYR A 15 -17.94 -27.78 27.77
CA TYR A 15 -18.25 -26.38 27.47
C TYR A 15 -17.40 -25.95 26.28
N THR A 16 -17.96 -26.03 25.07
CA THR A 16 -17.42 -25.35 23.91
C THR A 16 -17.65 -23.85 24.10
N PHE A 17 -16.63 -23.13 24.57
CA PHE A 17 -16.56 -21.69 24.38
C PHE A 17 -16.42 -21.44 22.87
N GLY A 18 -17.53 -21.27 22.18
CA GLY A 18 -17.55 -20.62 20.88
C GLY A 18 -17.13 -19.17 21.07
N GLN A 19 -15.83 -18.87 20.96
CA GLN A 19 -15.40 -17.49 20.83
C GLN A 19 -15.88 -16.97 19.48
N LYS A 20 -16.81 -16.00 19.51
CA LYS A 20 -17.06 -15.12 18.38
C LYS A 20 -15.75 -14.39 18.06
N ASN A 21 -15.05 -14.83 17.00
CA ASN A 21 -13.83 -14.21 16.48
C ASN A 21 -14.09 -12.82 15.85
N ASN A 22 -14.47 -11.83 16.66
CA ASN A 22 -14.64 -10.44 16.23
C ASN A 22 -13.50 -9.51 16.67
N HIS A 23 -12.43 -10.02 17.27
CA HIS A 23 -11.22 -9.26 17.58
C HIS A 23 -10.07 -9.86 16.78
N ASN A 24 -9.64 -9.22 15.67
CA ASN A 24 -8.33 -9.40 14.99
C ASN A 24 -8.25 -8.85 13.54
N LYS A 25 -9.28 -8.15 13.02
CA LYS A 25 -9.22 -7.56 11.67
C LYS A 25 -8.73 -6.10 11.72
N LEU A 26 -7.80 -5.72 10.85
CA LEU A 26 -7.33 -4.34 10.74
C LEU A 26 -8.37 -3.49 10.00
N LYS A 27 -9.02 -2.54 10.69
CA LYS A 27 -9.91 -1.56 10.06
C LYS A 27 -9.08 -0.60 9.20
N ILE A 28 -9.47 -0.40 7.95
CA ILE A 28 -8.80 0.48 7.00
C ILE A 28 -9.67 1.64 6.52
N GLY A 29 -10.99 1.56 6.71
CA GLY A 29 -11.91 2.66 6.43
C GLY A 29 -13.33 2.38 6.87
N THR A 30 -14.22 3.33 6.64
CA THR A 30 -15.65 3.22 6.86
C THR A 30 -16.38 3.76 5.63
N GLU A 31 -17.31 2.98 5.09
CA GLU A 31 -18.21 3.43 4.02
C GLU A 31 -19.40 4.18 4.62
N TYR A 32 -19.71 5.31 4.00
CA TYR A 32 -20.82 6.20 4.28
C TYR A 32 -21.69 6.34 3.03
N SER A 33 -22.87 6.96 3.19
CA SER A 33 -23.72 7.31 2.06
C SER A 33 -24.29 8.72 2.16
N ILE A 34 -24.48 9.34 1.00
CA ILE A 34 -25.05 10.68 0.82
C ILE A 34 -26.10 10.63 -0.28
N SER A 35 -27.24 11.29 -0.05
CA SER A 35 -28.25 11.48 -1.11
C SER A 35 -27.96 12.78 -1.84
N SER A 36 -27.48 12.69 -3.08
CA SER A 36 -27.05 13.85 -3.86
C SER A 36 -28.24 14.50 -4.56
N LYS A 37 -28.42 15.80 -4.38
CA LYS A 37 -29.42 16.57 -5.14
C LYS A 37 -28.89 16.90 -6.53
N ILE A 38 -27.59 17.16 -6.64
CA ILE A 38 -26.91 17.49 -7.90
C ILE A 38 -26.94 16.31 -8.88
N LEU A 39 -26.69 15.10 -8.39
CA LEU A 39 -26.70 13.88 -9.22
C LEU A 39 -28.07 13.18 -9.25
N ASN A 40 -28.99 13.56 -8.37
CA ASN A 40 -30.30 12.91 -8.20
C ASN A 40 -30.20 11.40 -7.96
N GLU A 41 -29.22 10.98 -7.14
CA GLU A 41 -28.95 9.59 -6.81
C GLU A 41 -28.29 9.48 -5.42
N LYS A 42 -28.37 8.29 -4.81
CA LYS A 42 -27.65 7.98 -3.58
C LYS A 42 -26.23 7.54 -3.94
N ARG A 43 -25.23 8.22 -3.40
CA ARG A 43 -23.81 7.88 -3.55
C ARG A 43 -23.27 7.27 -2.25
N SER A 44 -22.34 6.33 -2.37
CA SER A 44 -21.47 5.96 -1.25
C SER A 44 -20.10 6.62 -1.38
N TYR A 45 -19.41 6.73 -0.26
CA TYR A 45 -18.02 7.17 -0.18
C TYR A 45 -17.34 6.49 1.01
N ILE A 46 -16.05 6.21 0.87
CA ILE A 46 -15.25 5.54 1.89
C ILE A 46 -14.32 6.57 2.52
N VAL A 47 -14.27 6.60 3.84
CA VAL A 47 -13.33 7.43 4.60
C VAL A 47 -12.30 6.57 5.29
N ALA A 48 -11.02 6.84 5.06
CA ALA A 48 -9.92 6.36 5.92
C ALA A 48 -9.37 7.54 6.72
N LEU A 49 -9.31 7.38 8.03
CA LEU A 49 -8.72 8.35 8.94
C LEU A 49 -7.27 7.97 9.26
N PRO A 50 -6.39 8.96 9.49
CA PRO A 50 -5.07 8.71 10.04
C PRO A 50 -5.13 7.87 11.33
N LYS A 51 -4.11 7.04 11.57
CA LYS A 51 -4.08 6.16 12.75
C LYS A 51 -4.10 6.94 14.06
N THR A 52 -3.50 8.11 14.08
CA THR A 52 -3.43 9.00 15.24
C THR A 52 -4.68 9.87 15.41
N TYR A 53 -5.67 9.77 14.50
CA TYR A 53 -6.80 10.70 14.46
C TYR A 53 -7.51 10.82 15.82
N SER A 54 -7.79 9.71 16.51
CA SER A 54 -8.44 9.74 17.82
C SER A 54 -7.58 10.30 18.97
N GLU A 55 -6.27 10.37 18.78
CA GLU A 55 -5.29 10.80 19.79
C GLU A 55 -4.79 12.24 19.55
N SER A 56 -5.30 12.89 18.50
CA SER A 56 -4.82 14.16 17.99
C SER A 56 -5.96 15.11 17.67
N SER A 57 -5.77 16.38 18.03
CA SER A 57 -6.64 17.49 17.64
C SER A 57 -6.27 18.13 16.30
N THR A 58 -5.27 17.57 15.59
CA THR A 58 -4.82 18.06 14.28
C THR A 58 -5.98 18.08 13.27
N LYS A 59 -5.94 19.08 12.38
CA LYS A 59 -6.79 19.16 11.18
C LYS A 59 -5.99 18.64 9.98
N TYR A 60 -6.60 17.76 9.20
CA TYR A 60 -5.89 16.99 8.18
C TYR A 60 -6.21 17.46 6.75
N PRO A 61 -5.25 17.38 5.81
CA PRO A 61 -5.56 17.45 4.39
C PRO A 61 -6.47 16.27 3.97
N VAL A 62 -7.19 16.46 2.87
CA VAL A 62 -8.09 15.44 2.31
C VAL A 62 -7.62 15.02 0.92
N LEU A 63 -7.43 13.72 0.71
CA LEU A 63 -7.25 13.11 -0.60
C LEU A 63 -8.58 12.56 -1.10
N VAL A 64 -9.19 13.22 -2.09
CA VAL A 64 -10.35 12.70 -2.82
C VAL A 64 -9.86 11.79 -3.94
N LEU A 65 -10.34 10.54 -3.93
CA LEU A 65 -9.92 9.50 -4.86
C LEU A 65 -11.12 9.04 -5.71
N THR A 66 -11.04 9.20 -7.02
CA THR A 66 -12.00 8.59 -7.95
C THR A 66 -11.76 7.09 -8.05
N ASP A 67 -12.76 6.32 -8.51
CA ASP A 67 -12.63 4.85 -8.62
C ASP A 67 -12.35 4.18 -7.25
N GLY A 68 -13.02 4.68 -6.20
CA GLY A 68 -12.76 4.28 -4.82
C GLY A 68 -12.99 2.79 -4.55
N ASP A 69 -13.88 2.14 -5.31
CA ASP A 69 -14.12 0.70 -5.27
C ASP A 69 -12.91 -0.13 -5.73
N TYR A 70 -12.08 0.41 -6.62
CA TYR A 70 -10.91 -0.27 -7.17
C TYR A 70 -9.59 0.19 -6.56
N ARG A 71 -9.51 1.47 -6.17
CA ARG A 71 -8.26 2.18 -5.90
C ARG A 71 -8.02 2.44 -4.40
N PHE A 72 -9.05 2.34 -3.57
CA PHE A 72 -8.97 2.69 -2.14
C PHE A 72 -7.92 1.87 -1.37
N LEU A 73 -7.95 0.54 -1.52
CA LEU A 73 -7.18 -0.37 -0.68
C LEU A 73 -5.68 -0.05 -0.73
N TYR A 74 -5.08 -0.05 -1.91
CA TYR A 74 -3.66 0.23 -2.01
C TYR A 74 -3.29 1.70 -1.84
N THR A 75 -4.20 2.64 -2.09
CA THR A 75 -3.98 4.05 -1.73
C THR A 75 -3.86 4.21 -0.21
N SER A 76 -4.68 3.48 0.56
CA SER A 76 -4.63 3.51 2.02
C SER A 76 -3.31 2.97 2.58
N GLY A 77 -2.76 1.90 1.98
CA GLY A 77 -1.45 1.37 2.32
C GLY A 77 -0.31 2.34 2.03
N ILE A 78 -0.33 3.02 0.86
CA ILE A 78 0.66 4.04 0.49
C ILE A 78 0.61 5.24 1.44
N ILE A 79 -0.58 5.81 1.67
CA ILE A 79 -0.75 6.97 2.55
C ILE A 79 -0.33 6.65 3.98
N GLU A 80 -0.75 5.50 4.52
CA GLU A 80 -0.36 5.09 5.87
C GLU A 80 1.17 4.98 5.97
N PHE A 81 1.79 4.29 5.01
CA PHE A 81 3.23 4.09 5.01
C PHE A 81 3.99 5.42 4.95
N LEU A 82 3.70 6.25 3.94
CA LEU A 82 4.38 7.55 3.75
C LEU A 82 4.16 8.48 4.95
N SER A 83 2.95 8.51 5.52
CA SER A 83 2.66 9.33 6.71
C SER A 83 3.44 8.84 7.93
N LYS A 84 3.52 7.53 8.13
CA LYS A 84 4.27 6.93 9.26
C LYS A 84 5.76 7.27 9.21
N GLN A 85 6.33 7.37 8.01
CA GLN A 85 7.73 7.75 7.79
C GLN A 85 7.96 9.26 7.78
N ASN A 86 6.91 10.06 7.97
CA ASN A 86 6.93 11.52 7.83
C ASN A 86 7.44 11.97 6.45
N GLU A 87 7.07 11.27 5.38
CA GLU A 87 7.31 11.71 3.99
C GLU A 87 6.21 12.63 3.46
N ILE A 88 5.02 12.54 4.08
CA ILE A 88 3.83 13.33 3.79
C ILE A 88 3.11 13.64 5.12
N PRO A 89 2.26 14.68 5.20
CA PRO A 89 1.37 14.85 6.34
C PRO A 89 0.35 13.71 6.40
N GLU A 90 -0.05 13.33 7.61
CA GLU A 90 -1.20 12.45 7.81
C GLU A 90 -2.43 13.01 7.06
N THR A 91 -3.12 12.17 6.31
CA THR A 91 -4.12 12.60 5.32
C THR A 91 -5.40 11.76 5.47
N ILE A 92 -6.55 12.42 5.44
CA ILE A 92 -7.86 11.74 5.35
C ILE A 92 -8.07 11.33 3.89
N ILE A 93 -8.41 10.06 3.64
CA ILE A 93 -8.78 9.60 2.30
C ILE A 93 -10.29 9.60 2.19
N VAL A 94 -10.83 10.20 1.13
CA VAL A 94 -12.25 10.14 0.74
C VAL A 94 -12.32 9.49 -0.65
N ALA A 95 -12.59 8.20 -0.69
CA ALA A 95 -12.67 7.45 -1.94
C ALA A 95 -14.12 7.32 -2.42
N ILE A 96 -14.37 7.60 -3.70
CA ILE A 96 -15.72 7.65 -4.28
C ILE A 96 -15.88 6.46 -5.23
N PRO A 97 -16.64 5.41 -4.85
CA PRO A 97 -17.09 4.39 -5.78
C PRO A 97 -17.90 4.99 -6.94
N ASN A 98 -17.72 4.47 -8.15
CA ASN A 98 -18.52 4.90 -9.31
C ASN A 98 -19.82 4.10 -9.43
N ILE A 99 -20.86 4.77 -9.90
CA ILE A 99 -22.10 4.12 -10.37
C ILE A 99 -22.08 4.06 -11.91
N ASP A 100 -21.88 5.21 -12.55
CA ASP A 100 -21.63 5.33 -13.99
C ASP A 100 -20.29 6.04 -14.20
N ARG A 101 -19.23 5.22 -14.31
CA ARG A 101 -17.84 5.70 -14.40
C ARG A 101 -17.63 6.63 -15.60
N THR A 102 -18.19 6.29 -16.76
CA THR A 102 -17.96 7.08 -17.97
C THR A 102 -18.69 8.41 -17.88
N ARG A 103 -19.93 8.42 -17.38
CA ARG A 103 -20.70 9.65 -17.16
C ARG A 103 -19.99 10.58 -16.18
N ASP A 104 -19.61 10.05 -15.01
CA ASP A 104 -19.08 10.83 -13.91
C ASP A 104 -17.67 11.40 -14.20
N LEU A 105 -16.84 10.66 -14.95
CA LEU A 105 -15.42 10.99 -15.12
C LEU A 105 -15.08 11.63 -16.48
N THR A 106 -16.06 11.86 -17.36
CA THR A 106 -15.82 12.51 -18.66
C THR A 106 -16.49 13.88 -18.74
N PRO A 107 -15.77 14.93 -19.22
CA PRO A 107 -16.32 16.28 -19.29
C PRO A 107 -17.30 16.46 -20.46
N THR A 108 -17.16 15.67 -21.52
CA THR A 108 -17.98 15.72 -22.72
C THR A 108 -18.48 14.33 -23.11
N SER A 109 -19.59 14.27 -23.86
CA SER A 109 -20.10 13.04 -24.45
C SER A 109 -19.47 12.80 -25.82
N ILE A 110 -19.04 11.57 -26.11
CA ILE A 110 -18.59 11.17 -27.45
C ILE A 110 -19.51 10.09 -28.03
N THR A 111 -19.66 10.04 -29.35
CA THR A 111 -20.46 9.02 -30.05
C THR A 111 -19.74 7.66 -30.18
N PHE A 112 -18.44 7.61 -29.89
CA PHE A 112 -17.65 6.39 -29.95
C PHE A 112 -18.16 5.34 -28.94
N ASN A 113 -18.45 4.14 -29.42
CA ASN A 113 -18.95 2.99 -28.64
C ASN A 113 -20.26 3.24 -27.84
N ASN A 114 -21.09 4.21 -28.22
CA ASN A 114 -22.34 4.55 -27.50
C ASN A 114 -22.14 4.76 -25.98
N MET A 115 -21.00 5.31 -25.58
CA MET A 115 -20.69 5.54 -24.17
C MET A 115 -21.50 6.71 -23.60
N ASN A 116 -22.09 6.51 -22.42
CA ASN A 116 -22.80 7.56 -21.69
C ASN A 116 -21.80 8.51 -21.01
N GLY A 117 -21.32 9.54 -21.73
CA GLY A 117 -20.34 10.51 -21.23
C GLY A 117 -20.92 11.91 -20.96
N GLY A 118 -20.09 12.83 -20.43
CA GLY A 118 -20.42 14.26 -20.32
C GLY A 118 -21.01 14.72 -18.99
N GLY A 119 -21.00 13.88 -17.95
CA GLY A 119 -21.51 14.23 -16.61
C GLY A 119 -20.48 14.86 -15.68
N GLY A 120 -19.21 14.99 -16.10
CA GLY A 120 -18.10 15.43 -15.24
C GLY A 120 -18.32 16.77 -14.56
N ALA A 121 -18.99 17.73 -15.21
CA ALA A 121 -19.31 19.01 -14.59
C ALA A 121 -20.26 18.88 -13.37
N ASN A 122 -21.27 18.01 -13.46
CA ASN A 122 -22.19 17.75 -12.34
C ASN A 122 -21.52 16.91 -11.25
N PHE A 123 -20.68 15.95 -11.64
CA PHE A 123 -19.91 15.17 -10.68
C PHE A 123 -18.93 16.03 -9.87
N LEU A 124 -18.22 16.96 -10.51
CA LEU A 124 -17.36 17.94 -9.82
C LEU A 124 -18.18 18.82 -8.86
N LYS A 125 -19.33 19.34 -9.30
CA LYS A 125 -20.23 20.13 -8.44
C LYS A 125 -20.74 19.33 -7.25
N PHE A 126 -21.05 18.05 -7.41
CA PHE A 126 -21.41 17.16 -6.31
C PHE A 126 -20.28 17.06 -5.29
N ILE A 127 -19.05 16.84 -5.76
CA ILE A 127 -17.90 16.71 -4.87
C ILE A 127 -17.69 18.02 -4.09
N GLU A 128 -17.72 19.16 -4.75
CA GLU A 128 -17.43 20.47 -4.15
C GLU A 128 -18.55 21.00 -3.25
N ASN A 129 -19.81 20.83 -3.65
CA ASN A 129 -20.94 21.50 -2.99
C ASN A 129 -21.74 20.58 -2.07
N GLU A 130 -21.54 19.26 -2.13
CA GLU A 130 -22.24 18.30 -1.27
C GLU A 130 -21.26 17.42 -0.49
N LEU A 131 -20.37 16.70 -1.17
CA LEU A 131 -19.51 15.71 -0.50
C LEU A 131 -18.44 16.34 0.40
N LEU A 132 -17.68 17.32 -0.09
CA LEU A 132 -16.64 17.97 0.72
C LEU A 132 -17.26 18.66 1.96
N PRO A 133 -18.35 19.45 1.85
CA PRO A 133 -19.04 19.99 3.03
C PRO A 133 -19.51 18.91 4.03
N GLU A 134 -20.04 17.78 3.55
CA GLU A 134 -20.42 16.65 4.41
C GLU A 134 -19.20 16.09 5.17
N VAL A 135 -18.06 15.92 4.49
CA VAL A 135 -16.80 15.46 5.10
C VAL A 135 -16.28 16.48 6.12
N GLU A 136 -16.25 17.77 5.78
CA GLU A 136 -15.79 18.85 6.67
C GLU A 136 -16.67 18.98 7.93
N SER A 137 -17.96 18.66 7.82
CA SER A 137 -18.87 18.67 8.97
C SER A 137 -18.65 17.52 9.95
N LYS A 138 -18.10 16.39 9.47
CA LYS A 138 -17.91 15.15 10.26
C LYS A 138 -16.48 14.95 10.74
N PHE A 139 -15.49 15.45 9.99
CA PHE A 139 -14.08 15.16 10.22
C PHE A 139 -13.25 16.45 10.31
N ARG A 140 -12.14 16.39 11.06
CA ARG A 140 -11.21 17.51 11.23
C ARG A 140 -10.37 17.67 9.98
N THR A 141 -10.81 18.51 9.06
CA THR A 141 -10.05 18.84 7.84
C THR A 141 -9.41 20.23 7.95
N ASN A 142 -8.32 20.46 7.21
CA ASN A 142 -7.69 21.80 7.05
C ASN A 142 -8.03 22.44 5.68
N SER A 143 -8.97 21.85 4.94
CA SER A 143 -9.40 22.23 3.59
C SER A 143 -8.29 22.30 2.52
N TYR A 144 -7.11 21.70 2.76
CA TYR A 144 -6.16 21.41 1.69
C TYR A 144 -6.56 20.09 1.03
N ASN A 145 -7.34 20.21 -0.06
CA ASN A 145 -7.92 19.07 -0.75
C ASN A 145 -7.09 18.71 -1.99
N VAL A 146 -6.82 17.42 -2.17
CA VAL A 146 -6.12 16.85 -3.33
C VAL A 146 -7.09 15.94 -4.08
N LEU A 147 -7.11 16.01 -5.42
CA LEU A 147 -7.90 15.11 -6.26
C LEU A 147 -6.98 14.15 -7.02
N ALA A 148 -7.26 12.85 -6.94
CA ALA A 148 -6.50 11.81 -7.60
C ALA A 148 -7.41 10.89 -8.43
N GLY A 149 -6.97 10.57 -9.66
CA GLY A 149 -7.70 9.67 -10.57
C GLY A 149 -6.83 9.06 -11.67
N HIS A 150 -7.23 7.88 -12.15
CA HIS A 150 -6.51 7.09 -13.15
C HIS A 150 -7.34 6.93 -14.44
N SER A 151 -6.71 6.97 -15.61
CA SER A 151 -7.39 6.79 -16.90
C SER A 151 -8.48 7.86 -17.11
N LEU A 152 -9.77 7.52 -17.21
CA LEU A 152 -10.87 8.50 -17.19
C LEU A 152 -10.91 9.32 -15.89
N GLY A 153 -10.55 8.74 -14.74
CA GLY A 153 -10.37 9.50 -13.51
C GLY A 153 -9.25 10.52 -13.63
N GLY A 154 -8.17 10.20 -14.36
CA GLY A 154 -7.08 11.13 -14.65
C GLY A 154 -7.52 12.24 -15.62
N LEU A 155 -8.39 11.93 -16.58
CA LEU A 155 -9.06 12.93 -17.40
C LEU A 155 -9.92 13.87 -16.55
N PHE A 156 -10.72 13.33 -15.62
CA PHE A 156 -11.51 14.11 -14.67
C PHE A 156 -10.65 15.02 -13.79
N VAL A 157 -9.48 14.54 -13.34
CA VAL A 157 -8.48 15.35 -12.61
C VAL A 157 -7.99 16.51 -13.48
N GLY A 158 -7.61 16.25 -14.73
CA GLY A 158 -7.17 17.29 -15.67
C GLY A 158 -8.27 18.32 -15.95
N TYR A 159 -9.50 17.87 -16.16
CA TYR A 159 -10.68 18.73 -16.31
C TYR A 159 -10.91 19.60 -15.05
N SER A 160 -10.85 19.00 -13.86
CA SER A 160 -11.03 19.71 -12.58
C SER A 160 -9.92 20.73 -12.34
N TYR A 161 -8.70 20.44 -12.81
CA TYR A 161 -7.58 21.36 -12.73
C TYR A 161 -7.83 22.61 -13.58
N ILE A 162 -8.16 22.44 -14.87
CA ILE A 162 -8.32 23.56 -15.82
C ILE A 162 -9.62 24.37 -15.61
N THR A 163 -10.61 23.82 -14.90
CA THR A 163 -11.86 24.52 -14.53
C THR A 163 -11.78 25.27 -13.21
N ASN A 164 -10.59 25.38 -12.62
CA ASN A 164 -10.33 26.09 -11.38
C ASN A 164 -11.18 25.61 -10.18
N SER A 165 -11.36 24.30 -10.04
CA SER A 165 -12.00 23.66 -8.88
C SER A 165 -11.39 24.05 -7.51
N SER A 166 -12.07 23.80 -6.40
CA SER A 166 -11.59 24.13 -5.04
C SER A 166 -10.33 23.37 -4.58
N PHE A 167 -9.89 22.37 -5.34
CA PHE A 167 -8.73 21.54 -5.02
C PHE A 167 -7.40 22.31 -5.14
N SER A 168 -6.46 21.97 -4.27
CA SER A 168 -5.12 22.56 -4.21
C SER A 168 -4.04 21.70 -4.88
N GLY A 169 -4.25 20.38 -4.94
CA GLY A 169 -3.35 19.41 -5.56
C GLY A 169 -4.09 18.41 -6.45
N PHE A 170 -3.42 17.94 -7.50
CA PHE A 170 -4.00 17.09 -8.53
C PHE A 170 -3.01 15.98 -8.90
N ILE A 171 -3.49 14.74 -8.99
CA ILE A 171 -2.67 13.60 -9.41
C ILE A 171 -3.42 12.85 -10.52
N ALA A 172 -2.96 13.05 -11.76
CA ALA A 172 -3.54 12.48 -12.96
C ALA A 172 -2.68 11.31 -13.43
N SER A 173 -3.13 10.09 -13.15
CA SER A 173 -2.40 8.87 -13.49
C SER A 173 -2.81 8.33 -14.85
N ASP A 174 -1.83 8.16 -15.76
CA ASP A 174 -2.01 7.76 -17.16
C ASP A 174 -3.32 8.30 -17.77
N PRO A 175 -3.53 9.63 -17.74
CA PRO A 175 -4.85 10.21 -17.95
C PRO A 175 -5.28 10.13 -19.41
N SER A 176 -6.58 9.98 -19.64
CA SER A 176 -7.18 9.92 -20.98
C SER A 176 -7.34 11.30 -21.63
N PHE A 177 -6.28 12.11 -21.66
CA PHE A 177 -6.31 13.47 -22.24
C PHE A 177 -6.52 13.51 -23.75
N TRP A 178 -6.53 12.35 -24.41
CA TRP A 178 -6.95 12.19 -25.80
C TRP A 178 -8.46 12.35 -26.03
N TRP A 179 -9.27 12.28 -24.97
CA TRP A 179 -10.72 12.31 -25.04
C TRP A 179 -11.25 13.51 -25.82
N ASP A 180 -12.25 13.24 -26.68
CA ASP A 180 -12.97 14.25 -27.47
C ASP A 180 -12.03 15.23 -28.18
N ASN A 181 -11.16 14.69 -29.05
CA ASN A 181 -10.15 15.45 -29.78
C ASN A 181 -9.24 16.31 -28.88
N GLN A 182 -8.83 15.74 -27.74
CA GLN A 182 -8.00 16.40 -26.73
C GLN A 182 -8.66 17.63 -26.08
N TYR A 183 -9.97 17.56 -25.78
CA TYR A 183 -10.75 18.65 -25.17
C TYR A 183 -10.00 19.37 -24.04
N VAL A 184 -9.53 18.63 -23.03
CA VAL A 184 -8.84 19.23 -21.86
C VAL A 184 -7.51 19.91 -22.20
N VAL A 185 -6.83 19.50 -23.28
CA VAL A 185 -5.60 20.16 -23.76
C VAL A 185 -5.93 21.46 -24.48
N ASN A 186 -6.99 21.44 -25.30
CA ASN A 186 -7.41 22.58 -26.13
C ASN A 186 -7.93 23.75 -25.30
N GLU A 187 -8.56 23.46 -24.16
CA GLU A 187 -9.10 24.46 -23.24
C GLU A 187 -8.02 25.24 -22.46
N ILE A 188 -6.76 24.79 -22.45
CA ILE A 188 -5.69 25.48 -21.72
C ILE A 188 -5.34 26.80 -22.43
N ASN A 189 -5.60 27.92 -21.76
CA ASN A 189 -5.26 29.26 -22.24
C ASN A 189 -4.69 30.13 -21.11
N SER A 190 -4.31 31.38 -21.41
CA SER A 190 -3.69 32.28 -20.42
C SER A 190 -4.60 32.57 -19.22
N ASP A 191 -5.92 32.69 -19.41
CA ASP A 191 -6.86 32.96 -18.32
C ASP A 191 -6.95 31.76 -17.37
N VAL A 192 -7.02 30.54 -17.93
CA VAL A 192 -6.96 29.30 -17.15
C VAL A 192 -5.68 29.26 -16.32
N VAL A 193 -4.51 29.54 -16.93
CA VAL A 193 -3.21 29.49 -16.24
C VAL A 193 -3.11 30.48 -15.08
N GLN A 194 -3.69 31.68 -15.22
CA GLN A 194 -3.74 32.63 -14.11
C GLN A 194 -4.54 32.13 -12.91
N GLN A 195 -5.58 31.32 -13.15
CA GLN A 195 -6.43 30.75 -12.10
C GLN A 195 -5.75 29.57 -11.37
N ILE A 196 -4.93 28.78 -12.07
CA ILE A 196 -4.29 27.57 -11.52
C ILE A 196 -2.87 27.78 -11.01
N LYS A 197 -2.30 29.00 -11.09
CA LYS A 197 -0.88 29.27 -10.81
C LYS A 197 -0.36 28.79 -9.45
N ASN A 198 -1.22 28.70 -8.43
CA ASN A 198 -0.87 28.26 -7.08
C ASN A 198 -1.18 26.78 -6.80
N LYS A 199 -1.74 26.06 -7.77
CA LYS A 199 -2.16 24.66 -7.67
C LYS A 199 -1.08 23.74 -8.23
N LYS A 200 -0.92 22.56 -7.62
CA LYS A 200 0.04 21.54 -8.08
C LYS A 200 -0.66 20.46 -8.89
N ILE A 201 -0.08 20.04 -10.01
CA ILE A 201 -0.52 18.84 -10.75
C ILE A 201 0.66 17.92 -11.05
N TYR A 202 0.49 16.65 -10.70
CA TYR A 202 1.36 15.56 -11.09
C TYR A 202 0.68 14.75 -12.20
N ILE A 203 1.42 14.47 -13.27
CA ILE A 203 0.98 13.67 -14.40
C ILE A 203 1.94 12.49 -14.53
N SER A 204 1.42 11.31 -14.83
CA SER A 204 2.25 10.18 -15.24
C SER A 204 1.78 9.57 -16.55
N SER A 205 2.72 8.95 -17.26
CA SER A 205 2.48 8.13 -18.45
C SER A 205 3.05 6.73 -18.22
N ALA A 206 2.26 5.71 -18.54
CA ALA A 206 2.73 4.33 -18.58
C ALA A 206 3.33 4.00 -19.96
N ASP A 207 4.14 2.95 -20.05
CA ASP A 207 4.68 2.45 -21.32
C ASP A 207 3.64 1.64 -22.11
N ASN A 208 2.66 1.03 -21.42
CA ASN A 208 1.49 0.40 -22.02
C ASN A 208 1.81 -0.74 -23.02
N TYR A 209 2.85 -1.54 -22.76
CA TYR A 209 3.32 -2.66 -23.60
C TYR A 209 2.22 -3.67 -24.02
N GLU A 210 1.11 -3.79 -23.29
CA GLU A 210 -0.03 -4.64 -23.67
C GLU A 210 -0.91 -4.07 -24.82
N ARG A 211 -0.62 -2.87 -25.32
CA ARG A 211 -1.40 -2.18 -26.37
C ARG A 211 -0.57 -1.99 -27.63
N ASN A 212 -1.26 -1.93 -28.77
CA ASN A 212 -0.63 -1.58 -30.05
C ASN A 212 0.13 -0.24 -29.94
N GLU A 213 1.38 -0.21 -30.44
CA GLU A 213 2.28 0.96 -30.42
C GLU A 213 1.61 2.28 -30.84
N GLY A 214 0.70 2.24 -31.81
CA GLY A 214 -0.02 3.43 -32.27
C GLY A 214 -0.95 4.03 -31.20
N MET A 215 -1.60 3.19 -30.39
CA MET A 215 -2.47 3.64 -29.30
C MET A 215 -1.67 4.20 -28.12
N VAL A 216 -0.55 3.54 -27.79
CA VAL A 216 0.39 4.00 -26.75
C VAL A 216 0.90 5.41 -27.09
N THR A 217 1.40 5.57 -28.32
CA THR A 217 1.91 6.85 -28.83
C THR A 217 0.84 7.93 -28.77
N PHE A 218 -0.39 7.63 -29.18
CA PHE A 218 -1.49 8.60 -29.15
C PHE A 218 -1.86 9.06 -27.75
N MET A 219 -1.93 8.15 -26.77
CA MET A 219 -2.22 8.50 -25.37
C MET A 219 -1.13 9.37 -24.77
N ARG A 220 0.14 8.94 -24.93
CA ARG A 220 1.31 9.64 -24.41
C ARG A 220 1.43 11.05 -25.01
N ASN A 221 1.21 11.20 -26.32
CA ASN A 221 1.25 12.50 -26.98
C ASN A 221 0.26 13.50 -26.36
N ALA A 222 -0.97 13.08 -26.01
CA ALA A 222 -1.94 13.98 -25.38
C ALA A 222 -1.49 14.43 -23.98
N GLN A 223 -0.82 13.55 -23.23
CA GLN A 223 -0.27 13.84 -21.90
C GLN A 223 0.91 14.82 -21.97
N GLU A 224 1.81 14.59 -22.92
CA GLU A 224 2.95 15.46 -23.21
C GLU A 224 2.50 16.86 -23.67
N LEU A 225 1.49 16.93 -24.56
CA LEU A 225 0.92 18.20 -25.02
C LEU A 225 0.27 18.99 -23.89
N PHE A 226 -0.47 18.34 -22.99
CA PHE A 226 -1.03 18.98 -21.80
C PHE A 226 0.06 19.62 -20.94
N TYR A 227 1.10 18.86 -20.60
CA TYR A 227 2.24 19.34 -19.82
C TYR A 227 2.99 20.49 -20.52
N ALA A 228 3.28 20.33 -21.82
CA ALA A 228 3.98 21.33 -22.61
C ALA A 228 3.21 22.66 -22.67
N ARG A 229 1.88 22.62 -22.78
CA ARG A 229 1.05 23.82 -22.85
C ARG A 229 1.02 24.58 -21.52
N LEU A 230 0.93 23.88 -20.38
CA LEU A 230 1.06 24.50 -19.06
C LEU A 230 2.42 25.19 -18.88
N LYS A 231 3.49 24.50 -19.29
CA LYS A 231 4.86 25.02 -19.24
C LYS A 231 5.02 26.27 -20.11
N GLN A 232 4.54 26.23 -21.37
CA GLN A 232 4.63 27.34 -22.32
C GLN A 232 3.90 28.59 -21.81
N LEU A 233 2.77 28.41 -21.14
CA LEU A 233 1.95 29.50 -20.60
C LEU A 233 2.41 29.99 -19.22
N GLY A 234 3.50 29.45 -18.68
CA GLY A 234 4.19 30.00 -17.50
C GLY A 234 3.82 29.38 -16.16
N VAL A 235 3.23 28.17 -16.12
CA VAL A 235 3.08 27.46 -14.85
C VAL A 235 4.45 27.04 -14.33
N ALA A 236 4.75 27.36 -13.07
CA ALA A 236 6.05 27.08 -12.46
C ALA A 236 6.35 25.57 -12.41
N TYR A 237 7.58 25.16 -12.73
CA TYR A 237 8.03 23.76 -12.65
C TYR A 237 7.89 23.14 -11.26
N SER A 238 7.89 23.95 -10.20
CA SER A 238 7.63 23.46 -8.84
C SER A 238 6.18 23.01 -8.61
N ASN A 239 5.28 23.35 -9.55
CA ASN A 239 3.85 23.10 -9.49
C ASN A 239 3.36 22.10 -10.56
N ILE A 240 4.19 21.73 -11.55
CA ILE A 240 3.86 20.73 -12.56
C ILE A 240 4.96 19.67 -12.66
N LYS A 241 4.57 18.40 -12.72
CA LYS A 241 5.50 17.29 -12.98
C LYS A 241 4.88 16.30 -13.96
N LEU A 242 5.70 15.76 -14.86
CA LEU A 242 5.35 14.66 -15.75
C LEU A 242 6.43 13.58 -15.59
N ASP A 243 6.04 12.39 -15.12
CA ASP A 243 6.93 11.23 -14.99
C ASP A 243 6.52 10.13 -15.99
N TYR A 244 7.50 9.42 -16.52
CA TYR A 244 7.28 8.24 -17.37
C TYR A 244 7.64 6.99 -16.59
N PHE A 245 6.77 5.99 -16.67
CA PHE A 245 6.98 4.70 -16.04
C PHE A 245 7.19 3.63 -17.13
N GLU A 246 8.44 3.52 -17.57
CA GLU A 246 8.85 2.66 -18.70
C GLU A 246 8.61 1.17 -18.46
N ASN A 247 8.60 0.74 -17.18
CA ASN A 247 8.36 -0.66 -16.80
C ASN A 247 6.93 -0.93 -16.30
N GLU A 248 6.01 0.02 -16.51
CA GLU A 248 4.62 -0.08 -16.03
C GLU A 248 3.62 -0.13 -17.17
N ASN A 249 2.55 -0.92 -16.96
CA ASN A 249 1.39 -0.93 -17.84
C ASN A 249 0.31 0.05 -17.36
N HIS A 250 -0.78 0.13 -18.12
CA HIS A 250 -1.92 0.98 -17.79
C HIS A 250 -2.43 0.74 -16.36
N GLY A 251 -2.53 -0.51 -15.91
CA GLY A 251 -3.14 -0.88 -14.64
C GLY A 251 -2.24 -0.59 -13.43
N THR A 252 -0.94 -0.88 -13.56
CA THR A 252 0.07 -0.83 -12.50
C THR A 252 0.65 0.57 -12.29
N SER A 253 0.66 1.40 -13.34
CA SER A 253 1.14 2.79 -13.28
C SER A 253 0.47 3.63 -12.19
N ALA A 254 -0.79 3.34 -11.83
CA ALA A 254 -1.50 4.03 -10.76
C ALA A 254 -0.83 3.88 -9.38
N TYR A 255 -0.23 2.72 -9.10
CA TYR A 255 0.48 2.49 -7.84
C TYR A 255 1.67 3.44 -7.69
N MET A 256 2.52 3.48 -8.72
CA MET A 256 3.67 4.38 -8.80
C MET A 256 3.26 5.85 -8.88
N SER A 257 2.16 6.15 -9.55
CA SER A 257 1.60 7.51 -9.65
C SER A 257 1.14 8.04 -8.30
N TRP A 258 0.52 7.20 -7.46
CA TRP A 258 0.15 7.59 -6.10
C TRP A 258 1.39 7.80 -5.25
N TYR A 259 2.34 6.87 -5.27
CA TYR A 259 3.57 7.01 -4.49
C TYR A 259 4.31 8.32 -4.81
N ASN A 260 4.60 8.59 -6.08
CA ASN A 260 5.34 9.80 -6.50
C ASN A 260 4.48 11.06 -6.45
N GLY A 261 3.22 10.97 -6.89
CA GLY A 261 2.32 12.12 -6.98
C GLY A 261 1.93 12.68 -5.62
N ILE A 262 1.70 11.80 -4.63
CA ILE A 262 1.38 12.22 -3.26
C ILE A 262 2.59 12.94 -2.64
N LYS A 263 3.81 12.38 -2.75
CA LYS A 263 5.05 13.06 -2.33
C LYS A 263 5.20 14.43 -3.01
N PHE A 264 4.91 14.53 -4.30
CA PHE A 264 4.99 15.78 -5.05
C PHE A 264 4.01 16.87 -4.57
N VAL A 265 2.72 16.53 -4.41
CA VAL A 265 1.69 17.52 -4.03
C VAL A 265 1.85 17.98 -2.58
N PHE A 266 2.39 17.12 -1.71
CA PHE A 266 2.65 17.44 -0.30
C PHE A 266 4.08 17.91 -0.02
N LYS A 267 4.98 17.96 -1.01
CA LYS A 267 6.38 18.39 -0.81
C LYS A 267 6.55 19.69 -0.02
N ASP A 268 5.63 20.65 -0.19
CA ASP A 268 5.70 21.95 0.50
C ASP A 268 5.38 21.86 2.01
N PHE A 269 4.76 20.77 2.48
CA PHE A 269 4.45 20.51 3.89
C PHE A 269 5.66 19.97 4.66
N MET A 270 6.67 19.50 3.93
CA MET A 270 7.80 18.79 4.52
C MET A 270 8.94 19.77 4.78
N LEU A 271 9.64 19.55 5.90
CA LEU A 271 10.80 20.34 6.30
C LEU A 271 12.03 19.43 6.41
N ASP A 272 13.04 19.71 5.60
CA ASP A 272 14.28 18.94 5.62
C ASP A 272 14.99 19.09 6.97
N ASN A 273 15.53 17.98 7.48
CA ASN A 273 16.24 17.90 8.76
C ASN A 273 15.42 18.46 9.94
N ILE A 274 14.10 18.23 9.95
CA ILE A 274 13.18 18.78 10.95
C ILE A 274 13.60 18.52 12.41
N TYR A 275 14.27 17.39 12.69
CA TYR A 275 14.78 17.06 14.02
C TYR A 275 15.84 18.05 14.57
N ASN A 276 16.54 18.76 13.67
CA ASN A 276 17.54 19.77 14.03
C ASN A 276 16.95 21.18 14.11
N LYS A 277 15.66 21.36 13.81
CA LYS A 277 15.02 22.66 13.70
C LYS A 277 14.51 23.16 15.04
N THR A 278 14.52 24.48 15.19
CA THR A 278 13.94 25.19 16.34
C THR A 278 12.42 25.35 16.19
N SER A 279 11.72 25.68 17.28
CA SER A 279 10.28 26.02 17.23
C SER A 279 10.00 27.18 16.29
N ASP A 280 10.87 28.18 16.24
CA ASP A 280 10.71 29.37 15.39
C ASP A 280 10.85 29.02 13.91
N GLU A 281 11.87 28.25 13.54
CA GLU A 281 12.04 27.80 12.15
C GLU A 281 10.86 26.96 11.64
N ILE A 282 10.31 26.11 12.51
CA ILE A 282 9.11 25.32 12.20
C ILE A 282 7.91 26.25 12.05
N THR A 283 7.69 27.17 13.00
CA THR A 283 6.59 28.15 12.95
C THR A 283 6.65 29.00 11.69
N ASP A 284 7.83 29.49 11.32
CA ASP A 284 8.06 30.30 10.11
C ASP A 284 7.77 29.52 8.83
N HIS A 285 8.11 28.23 8.79
CA HIS A 285 7.77 27.39 7.65
C HIS A 285 6.25 27.25 7.49
N TYR A 286 5.55 26.83 8.55
CA TYR A 286 4.12 26.58 8.51
C TYR A 286 3.29 27.86 8.33
N SER A 287 3.77 28.99 8.84
CA SER A 287 3.18 30.32 8.59
C SER A 287 3.30 30.71 7.11
N ARG A 288 4.48 30.55 6.50
CA ARG A 288 4.67 30.80 5.06
C ARG A 288 3.85 29.84 4.20
N LEU A 289 3.76 28.57 4.60
CA LEU A 289 2.93 27.58 3.93
C LEU A 289 1.46 27.97 3.98
N SER A 290 0.97 28.39 5.15
CA SER A 290 -0.41 28.85 5.33
C SER A 290 -0.74 30.04 4.43
N ILE A 291 0.15 31.04 4.37
CA ILE A 291 0.01 32.19 3.47
C ILE A 291 0.02 31.75 2.00
N LYS A 292 0.97 30.88 1.62
CA LYS A 292 1.11 30.38 0.24
C LYS A 292 -0.13 29.62 -0.23
N LYS A 293 -0.78 28.87 0.66
CA LYS A 293 -1.96 28.04 0.33
C LYS A 293 -3.30 28.73 0.61
N GLY A 294 -3.30 29.86 1.31
CA GLY A 294 -4.53 30.56 1.70
C GLY A 294 -5.39 29.77 2.68
N LYS A 295 -4.79 28.88 3.46
CA LYS A 295 -5.42 27.97 4.42
C LYS A 295 -4.57 27.89 5.68
N GLU A 296 -5.19 27.73 6.84
CA GLU A 296 -4.45 27.46 8.09
C GLU A 296 -3.84 26.06 8.02
N ILE A 297 -2.50 26.00 8.01
CA ILE A 297 -1.74 24.76 8.03
C ILE A 297 -0.75 24.86 9.20
N LEU A 298 -1.02 24.09 10.24
CA LEU A 298 -0.20 24.01 11.44
C LEU A 298 0.76 22.81 11.37
N PRO A 299 1.90 22.86 12.09
CA PRO A 299 2.73 21.69 12.26
C PRO A 299 1.92 20.54 12.91
N PRO A 300 2.00 19.30 12.40
CA PRO A 300 1.28 18.17 13.00
C PRO A 300 1.69 17.94 14.46
N ASP A 301 0.72 17.86 15.36
CA ASP A 301 0.98 17.76 16.80
C ASP A 301 1.89 16.58 17.18
N GLN A 302 1.60 15.40 16.62
CA GLN A 302 2.34 14.16 16.84
C GLN A 302 3.77 14.22 16.31
N LEU A 303 4.00 14.93 15.21
CA LEU A 303 5.35 15.13 14.68
C LEU A 303 6.17 16.01 15.64
N ILE A 304 5.58 17.09 16.15
CA ILE A 304 6.23 17.96 17.14
C ILE A 304 6.53 17.21 18.44
N GLN A 305 5.61 16.36 18.92
CA GLN A 305 5.85 15.50 20.07
C GLN A 305 7.06 14.57 19.84
N LYS A 306 7.13 13.87 18.70
CA LYS A 306 8.25 12.99 18.36
C LYS A 306 9.59 13.72 18.33
N ILE A 307 9.61 14.96 17.81
CA ILE A 307 10.84 15.77 17.76
C ILE A 307 11.24 16.22 19.17
N ALA A 308 10.28 16.63 19.99
CA ALA A 308 10.55 17.00 21.38
C ALA A 308 11.09 15.82 22.20
N GLU A 309 10.48 14.63 22.06
CA GLU A 309 10.96 13.39 22.70
C GLU A 309 12.37 13.01 22.24
N TYR A 310 12.66 13.16 20.94
CA TYR A 310 14.03 12.98 20.42
C TYR A 310 15.02 13.93 21.08
N LYS A 311 14.68 15.22 21.20
CA LYS A 311 15.54 16.24 21.81
C LYS A 311 15.78 16.01 23.30
N LEU A 312 14.78 15.53 24.05
CA LEU A 312 14.90 15.16 25.47
C LEU A 312 15.81 13.95 25.67
N ASN A 313 15.64 12.90 24.86
CA ASN A 313 16.25 11.60 25.12
C ASN A 313 17.60 11.38 24.42
N LEU A 314 17.77 11.93 23.22
CA LEU A 314 18.91 11.65 22.34
C LEU A 314 19.66 12.91 21.92
N GLY A 315 18.97 14.04 21.83
CA GLY A 315 19.53 15.31 21.39
C GLY A 315 20.24 16.12 22.47
N ASN A 316 20.03 15.82 23.76
CA ASN A 316 20.47 16.63 24.90
C ASN A 316 20.05 18.12 24.79
N ASP A 317 18.90 18.40 24.16
CA ASP A 317 18.37 19.75 23.92
C ASP A 317 17.03 19.93 24.63
N ASN A 318 17.10 20.02 25.96
CA ASN A 318 15.92 20.06 26.80
C ASN A 318 15.10 21.35 26.62
N ASN A 319 15.78 22.49 26.43
CA ASN A 319 15.12 23.78 26.22
C ASN A 319 14.43 23.82 24.85
N GLY A 320 15.05 23.27 23.80
CA GLY A 320 14.42 23.14 22.50
C GLY A 320 13.20 22.21 22.54
N ALA A 321 13.25 21.12 23.31
CA ALA A 321 12.10 20.25 23.52
C ALA A 321 10.93 20.96 24.21
N ILE A 322 11.19 21.73 25.27
CA ILE A 322 10.17 22.53 25.95
C ILE A 322 9.57 23.56 25.00
N SER A 323 10.41 24.31 24.27
CA SER A 323 9.95 25.34 23.33
C SER A 323 9.02 24.76 22.25
N LEU A 324 9.34 23.56 21.75
CA LEU A 324 8.48 22.82 20.82
C LEU A 324 7.15 22.42 21.45
N LEU A 325 7.17 21.90 22.68
CA LEU A 325 5.95 21.47 23.39
C LEU A 325 5.06 22.68 23.75
N GLU A 326 5.64 23.80 24.18
CA GLU A 326 4.94 25.06 24.40
C GLU A 326 4.26 25.54 23.10
N MET A 327 5.00 25.64 22.00
CA MET A 327 4.45 25.94 20.67
C MET A 327 3.30 24.98 20.31
N ASN A 328 3.45 23.69 20.61
CA ASN A 328 2.43 22.69 20.34
C ASN A 328 1.15 22.88 21.17
N THR A 329 1.26 23.32 22.44
CA THR A 329 0.10 23.64 23.28
C THR A 329 -0.63 24.91 22.82
N LEU A 330 0.09 25.87 22.23
CA LEU A 330 -0.53 27.07 21.64
C LEU A 330 -1.30 26.74 20.36
N ASN A 331 -0.74 25.89 19.50
CA ASN A 331 -1.39 25.42 18.29
C ASN A 331 -2.58 24.49 18.57
N TYR A 332 -2.50 23.71 19.65
CA TYR A 332 -3.47 22.68 20.03
C TYR A 332 -3.85 22.78 21.51
N PRO A 333 -4.65 23.78 21.91
CA PRO A 333 -4.95 24.09 23.31
C PRO A 333 -5.88 23.07 23.99
N SER A 334 -6.46 22.14 23.24
CA SER A 334 -7.34 21.08 23.76
C SER A 334 -6.67 19.72 23.84
N SER A 335 -5.37 19.60 23.55
CA SER A 335 -4.74 18.29 23.39
C SER A 335 -4.01 17.80 24.65
N ILE A 336 -3.64 16.52 24.63
CA ILE A 336 -2.78 15.86 25.63
C ILE A 336 -1.36 16.45 25.72
N ASN A 337 -1.00 17.41 24.87
CA ASN A 337 0.32 18.05 24.84
C ASN A 337 0.73 18.64 26.21
N TYR A 338 -0.24 19.09 27.02
CA TYR A 338 0.04 19.59 28.36
C TYR A 338 0.62 18.53 29.31
N GLU A 339 0.28 17.25 29.14
CA GLU A 339 0.86 16.16 29.92
C GLU A 339 2.33 15.95 29.54
N LYS A 340 2.63 15.93 28.24
CA LYS A 340 4.00 15.82 27.72
C LYS A 340 4.88 17.01 28.12
N LEU A 341 4.32 18.22 28.08
CA LEU A 341 5.00 19.43 28.54
C LEU A 341 5.27 19.37 30.05
N SER A 342 4.33 18.86 30.84
CA SER A 342 4.53 18.61 32.28
C SER A 342 5.65 17.61 32.53
N GLU A 343 5.67 16.48 31.81
CA GLU A 343 6.74 15.47 31.90
C GLU A 343 8.11 16.07 31.58
N ALA A 344 8.19 16.90 30.53
CA ALA A 344 9.42 17.59 30.16
C ALA A 344 9.89 18.56 31.26
N TYR A 345 9.02 19.41 31.81
CA TYR A 345 9.40 20.30 32.92
C TYR A 345 9.84 19.54 34.17
N LYS A 346 9.16 18.43 34.49
CA LYS A 346 9.50 17.58 35.64
C LYS A 346 10.87 16.93 35.46
N ALA A 347 11.20 16.46 34.25
CA ALA A 347 12.52 15.89 33.95
C ALA A 347 13.67 16.90 34.16
N LEU A 348 13.37 18.20 34.12
CA LEU A 348 14.34 19.28 34.38
C LEU A 348 14.27 19.86 35.80
N GLY A 349 13.48 19.25 36.70
CA GLY A 349 13.33 19.70 38.08
C GLY A 349 12.50 20.98 38.23
N ASN A 350 11.70 21.34 37.23
CA ASN A 350 10.85 22.52 37.27
C ASN A 350 9.42 22.19 37.73
N ASP A 351 9.30 21.81 39.01
CA ASP A 351 8.08 21.23 39.59
C ASP A 351 6.85 22.14 39.50
N ASN A 352 7.03 23.45 39.64
CA ASN A 352 5.91 24.40 39.56
C ASN A 352 5.26 24.42 38.17
N PHE A 353 6.08 24.47 37.11
CA PHE A 353 5.57 24.46 35.74
C PHE A 353 5.02 23.08 35.37
N ALA A 354 5.63 21.99 35.87
CA ALA A 354 5.06 20.65 35.72
C ALA A 354 3.67 20.57 36.35
N GLU A 355 3.48 21.03 37.58
CA GLU A 355 2.20 20.99 38.29
C GLU A 355 1.11 21.80 37.55
N ILE A 356 1.44 23.01 37.05
CA ILE A 356 0.52 23.85 36.28
C ILE A 356 0.02 23.11 35.03
N ASN A 357 0.95 22.54 34.25
CA ASN A 357 0.61 21.86 33.01
C ASN A 357 -0.13 20.54 33.26
N TYR A 358 0.23 19.81 34.31
CA TYR A 358 -0.50 18.60 34.71
C TYR A 358 -1.95 18.90 35.11
N LYS A 359 -2.19 19.96 35.91
CA LYS A 359 -3.55 20.42 36.24
C LYS A 359 -4.33 20.77 34.99
N LYS A 360 -3.70 21.44 34.02
CA LYS A 360 -4.35 21.80 32.76
C LYS A 360 -4.74 20.57 31.94
N ALA A 361 -3.85 19.57 31.84
CA ALA A 361 -4.16 18.30 31.19
C ALA A 361 -5.36 17.59 31.86
N LEU A 362 -5.46 17.65 33.19
CA LEU A 362 -6.55 17.04 33.95
C LEU A 362 -7.91 17.76 33.73
N GLU A 363 -7.90 19.09 33.67
CA GLU A 363 -9.08 19.90 33.30
C GLU A 363 -9.61 19.53 31.91
N LEU A 364 -8.72 19.38 30.94
CA LEU A 364 -9.10 19.04 29.56
C LEU A 364 -9.72 17.64 29.48
N ARG A 365 -9.11 16.64 30.14
CA ARG A 365 -9.65 15.26 30.22
C ARG A 365 -11.04 15.18 30.85
N THR A 366 -11.29 15.98 31.89
CA THR A 366 -12.60 16.01 32.56
C THR A 366 -13.67 16.72 31.71
N SER A 367 -13.29 17.72 30.92
CA SER A 367 -14.20 18.36 29.96
C SER A 367 -14.56 17.47 28.77
N GLU A 368 -13.61 16.69 28.23
CA GLU A 368 -13.85 15.74 27.14
C GLU A 368 -14.78 14.59 27.55
N SER A 369 -14.65 14.10 28.79
CA SER A 369 -15.53 13.04 29.32
C SER A 369 -17.02 13.43 29.38
N ASN A 370 -17.33 14.73 29.41
CA ASN A 370 -18.70 15.25 29.36
C ASN A 370 -19.21 15.55 27.93
N SER A 371 -18.34 15.50 26.92
CA SER A 371 -18.70 15.73 25.50
C SER A 371 -18.77 14.47 24.66
N ILE A 372 -18.47 13.28 25.19
CA ILE A 372 -18.70 12.01 24.50
C ILE A 372 -20.18 11.63 24.60
N ASN A 373 -21.03 12.43 23.94
CA ASN A 373 -22.28 11.94 23.38
C ASN A 373 -22.02 11.65 21.90
N GLU A 374 -21.38 10.52 21.60
CA GLU A 374 -21.45 9.91 20.27
C GLU A 374 -22.87 9.36 20.06
N ASN A 375 -23.84 10.26 19.90
CA ASN A 375 -25.13 9.97 19.29
C ASN A 375 -25.10 10.47 17.85
N ILE A 376 -24.23 9.87 17.04
CA ILE A 376 -24.38 9.86 15.59
C ILE A 376 -25.09 8.55 15.25
N SER A 377 -26.22 8.63 14.56
CA SER A 377 -27.02 7.48 14.18
C SER A 377 -26.19 6.48 13.36
N LYS A 378 -25.82 5.34 13.96
CA LYS A 378 -25.07 4.22 13.34
C LYS A 378 -25.79 3.51 12.17
N GLN A 379 -26.84 4.11 11.58
CA GLN A 379 -27.70 3.43 10.61
C GLN A 379 -27.12 3.36 9.18
N ASN A 380 -25.97 4.00 8.88
CA ASN A 380 -25.43 4.11 7.51
C ASN A 380 -23.90 3.94 7.41
N GLU A 381 -23.25 3.28 8.37
CA GLU A 381 -21.79 3.10 8.39
C GLU A 381 -21.42 1.62 8.22
N ILE A 382 -20.48 1.32 7.31
CA ILE A 382 -19.96 -0.04 7.10
C ILE A 382 -18.44 -0.01 7.22
N ASP A 383 -17.91 -0.65 8.26
CA ASP A 383 -16.46 -0.74 8.45
C ASP A 383 -15.81 -1.70 7.45
N ILE A 384 -14.72 -1.22 6.84
CA ILE A 384 -13.90 -1.96 5.89
C ILE A 384 -12.64 -2.45 6.60
N PHE A 385 -12.35 -3.74 6.45
CA PHE A 385 -11.23 -4.38 7.11
C PHE A 385 -10.34 -5.13 6.12
N LEU A 386 -9.03 -5.16 6.40
CA LEU A 386 -8.15 -6.16 5.81
C LEU A 386 -8.47 -7.56 6.37
N PRO A 387 -8.35 -8.62 5.54
CA PRO A 387 -8.52 -9.99 5.98
C PRO A 387 -7.29 -10.50 6.74
N THR A 388 -7.10 -10.00 7.97
CA THR A 388 -5.98 -10.34 8.85
C THR A 388 -6.39 -11.24 10.01
N ILE A 389 -5.48 -12.12 10.44
CA ILE A 389 -5.65 -13.00 11.60
C ILE A 389 -4.37 -12.94 12.44
N LYS A 390 -4.47 -12.51 13.69
CA LYS A 390 -3.35 -12.48 14.64
C LYS A 390 -3.18 -13.84 15.31
N HIS A 391 -1.93 -14.30 15.37
CA HIS A 391 -1.50 -15.52 16.04
C HIS A 391 -0.57 -15.19 17.19
N THR A 392 -0.59 -16.05 18.20
CA THR A 392 0.33 -16.02 19.34
C THR A 392 0.93 -17.40 19.50
N ILE A 393 2.25 -17.47 19.64
CA ILE A 393 2.99 -18.72 19.79
C ILE A 393 3.91 -18.62 21.00
N LYS A 394 3.88 -19.63 21.87
CA LYS A 394 4.87 -19.78 22.94
C LYS A 394 6.09 -20.47 22.36
N SER A 395 7.13 -19.71 22.05
CA SER A 395 8.26 -20.22 21.28
C SER A 395 9.16 -21.13 22.10
N GLU A 396 9.47 -22.31 21.58
CA GLU A 396 10.45 -23.21 22.18
C GLU A 396 11.88 -22.76 21.89
N LYS A 397 12.14 -22.16 20.72
CA LYS A 397 13.47 -21.63 20.36
C LYS A 397 13.83 -20.41 21.19
N LEU A 398 12.87 -19.51 21.38
CA LEU A 398 13.11 -18.20 22.00
C LEU A 398 12.77 -18.18 23.49
N LYS A 399 12.03 -19.19 23.98
CA LYS A 399 11.57 -19.29 25.38
C LYS A 399 10.71 -18.11 25.83
N GLU A 400 9.98 -17.52 24.90
CA GLU A 400 9.08 -16.39 25.14
C GLU A 400 7.85 -16.45 24.25
N ILE A 401 6.84 -15.64 24.57
CA ILE A 401 5.63 -15.53 23.76
C ILE A 401 5.90 -14.57 22.61
N ARG A 402 5.56 -14.99 21.40
CA ARG A 402 5.65 -14.22 20.17
C ARG A 402 4.29 -14.08 19.52
N SER A 403 4.15 -13.06 18.69
CA SER A 403 2.98 -12.90 17.83
C SER A 403 3.38 -12.63 16.40
N PHE A 404 2.54 -13.09 15.48
CA PHE A 404 2.62 -12.76 14.06
C PHE A 404 1.20 -12.57 13.52
N THR A 405 1.07 -11.85 12.43
CA THR A 405 -0.22 -11.61 11.78
C THR A 405 -0.21 -12.21 10.38
N VAL A 406 -1.25 -12.96 10.05
CA VAL A 406 -1.47 -13.53 8.72
C VAL A 406 -2.45 -12.66 7.95
N GLY A 407 -2.02 -12.08 6.85
CA GLY A 407 -2.85 -11.40 5.86
C GLY A 407 -3.18 -12.33 4.71
N LEU A 408 -4.47 -12.44 4.38
CA LEU A 408 -4.96 -13.32 3.32
C LEU A 408 -5.18 -12.56 2.01
N PRO A 409 -4.91 -13.18 0.84
CA PRO A 409 -5.20 -12.55 -0.44
C PRO A 409 -6.72 -12.43 -0.67
N PRO A 410 -7.18 -11.46 -1.50
CA PRO A 410 -8.61 -11.24 -1.76
C PRO A 410 -9.35 -12.48 -2.26
N SER A 411 -8.71 -13.34 -3.06
CA SER A 411 -9.34 -14.57 -3.55
C SER A 411 -9.42 -15.69 -2.52
N TYR A 412 -8.77 -15.58 -1.34
CA TYR A 412 -8.65 -16.68 -0.38
C TYR A 412 -10.00 -17.29 -0.02
N ASN A 413 -11.04 -16.48 0.21
CA ASN A 413 -12.37 -16.98 0.58
C ASN A 413 -13.26 -17.32 -0.62
N ARG A 414 -12.89 -16.94 -1.84
CA ARG A 414 -13.67 -17.14 -3.07
C ARG A 414 -13.19 -18.32 -3.90
N ALA A 415 -11.95 -18.76 -3.70
CA ALA A 415 -11.36 -19.88 -4.41
C ALA A 415 -10.58 -20.81 -3.46
N LYS A 416 -10.61 -22.11 -3.75
CA LYS A 416 -9.84 -23.12 -3.01
C LYS A 416 -8.43 -23.30 -3.59
N ASN A 417 -7.71 -22.19 -3.78
CA ASN A 417 -6.33 -22.20 -4.24
C ASN A 417 -5.35 -22.30 -3.06
N ASP A 418 -4.15 -22.80 -3.33
CA ASP A 418 -2.99 -22.71 -2.44
C ASP A 418 -2.13 -21.51 -2.83
N TYR A 419 -1.57 -20.81 -1.84
CA TYR A 419 -0.86 -19.55 -2.05
C TYR A 419 0.60 -19.63 -1.59
N PRO A 420 1.56 -18.97 -2.29
CA PRO A 420 2.90 -18.75 -1.75
C PRO A 420 2.84 -17.92 -0.47
N ILE A 421 3.87 -18.04 0.35
CA ILE A 421 4.02 -17.31 1.62
C ILE A 421 5.07 -16.21 1.44
N MET A 422 4.72 -14.97 1.76
CA MET A 422 5.69 -13.91 2.05
C MET A 422 5.79 -13.75 3.56
N LEU A 423 6.91 -14.15 4.16
CA LEU A 423 7.20 -13.83 5.55
C LEU A 423 7.95 -12.50 5.60
N ILE A 424 7.33 -11.49 6.21
CA ILE A 424 7.91 -10.15 6.35
C ILE A 424 8.21 -9.84 7.82
N LEU A 425 9.45 -9.44 8.07
CA LEU A 425 9.93 -9.04 9.40
C LEU A 425 9.46 -7.62 9.72
N ASP A 426 9.47 -7.25 11.01
CA ASP A 426 8.97 -5.95 11.48
C ASP A 426 7.51 -5.71 11.06
N GLY A 427 6.67 -6.74 11.25
CA GLY A 427 5.31 -6.82 10.72
C GLY A 427 4.39 -5.65 11.08
N ASN A 428 4.53 -5.09 12.27
CA ASN A 428 3.85 -3.90 12.75
C ASN A 428 4.16 -2.62 11.93
N TYR A 429 5.27 -2.61 11.18
CA TYR A 429 5.62 -1.54 10.25
C TYR A 429 5.26 -1.86 8.80
N HIS A 430 5.30 -3.14 8.41
CA HIS A 430 5.25 -3.49 6.99
C HIS A 430 4.00 -4.22 6.50
N LEU A 431 3.13 -4.71 7.39
CA LEU A 431 1.98 -5.54 6.99
C LEU A 431 1.05 -4.84 5.99
N HIS A 432 0.60 -3.62 6.28
CA HIS A 432 -0.44 -2.98 5.47
C HIS A 432 0.07 -2.67 4.06
N HIS A 433 1.21 -1.97 3.94
CA HIS A 433 1.75 -1.63 2.62
C HIS A 433 2.10 -2.90 1.83
N ALA A 434 2.70 -3.93 2.46
CA ALA A 434 3.02 -5.18 1.77
C ALA A 434 1.79 -5.91 1.23
N MET A 435 0.70 -6.01 2.01
CA MET A 435 -0.56 -6.59 1.54
C MET A 435 -1.10 -5.82 0.32
N THR A 436 -1.04 -4.50 0.36
CA THR A 436 -1.55 -3.67 -0.73
C THR A 436 -0.67 -3.68 -1.99
N THR A 437 0.66 -3.76 -1.84
CA THR A 437 1.59 -3.94 -2.96
C THR A 437 1.30 -5.25 -3.68
N ILE A 438 1.10 -6.34 -2.93
CA ILE A 438 0.80 -7.65 -3.50
C ILE A 438 -0.55 -7.64 -4.21
N GLU A 439 -1.56 -7.01 -3.59
CA GLU A 439 -2.90 -6.92 -4.16
C GLU A 439 -2.88 -6.27 -5.55
N VAL A 440 -2.27 -5.08 -5.70
CA VAL A 440 -2.25 -4.39 -6.99
C VAL A 440 -1.46 -5.16 -8.04
N MET A 441 -0.27 -5.66 -7.70
CA MET A 441 0.60 -6.37 -8.66
C MET A 441 -0.03 -7.70 -9.11
N SER A 442 -0.66 -8.44 -8.20
CA SER A 442 -1.33 -9.70 -8.54
C SER A 442 -2.60 -9.51 -9.34
N LYS A 443 -3.37 -8.44 -9.07
CA LYS A 443 -4.55 -8.05 -9.84
C LYS A 443 -4.23 -7.64 -11.27
N GLU A 444 -3.02 -7.13 -11.51
CA GLU A 444 -2.52 -6.85 -12.85
C GLU A 444 -1.79 -8.06 -13.47
N GLY A 445 -1.52 -9.11 -12.70
CA GLY A 445 -0.93 -10.37 -13.17
C GLY A 445 0.60 -10.38 -13.19
N GLN A 446 1.25 -9.39 -12.57
CA GLN A 446 2.72 -9.31 -12.49
C GLN A 446 3.30 -10.36 -11.53
N ILE A 447 2.56 -10.71 -10.47
CA ILE A 447 2.99 -11.66 -9.45
C ILE A 447 1.80 -12.55 -9.03
N PRO A 448 2.02 -13.72 -8.43
CA PRO A 448 0.93 -14.49 -7.83
C PRO A 448 0.37 -13.79 -6.57
N GLU A 449 -0.91 -13.99 -6.28
CA GLU A 449 -1.47 -13.70 -4.95
C GLU A 449 -0.73 -14.50 -3.87
N MET A 450 -0.53 -13.92 -2.68
CA MET A 450 0.26 -14.52 -1.60
C MET A 450 -0.40 -14.35 -0.23
N ILE A 451 -0.08 -15.27 0.68
CA ILE A 451 -0.32 -15.09 2.12
C ILE A 451 0.84 -14.28 2.70
N VAL A 452 0.54 -13.19 3.37
CA VAL A 452 1.54 -12.35 4.07
C VAL A 452 1.61 -12.77 5.53
N VAL A 453 2.79 -13.16 6.01
CA VAL A 453 3.06 -13.52 7.41
C VAL A 453 3.94 -12.43 8.00
N ALA A 454 3.33 -11.49 8.69
CA ALA A 454 3.99 -10.35 9.31
C ALA A 454 4.43 -10.71 10.74
N VAL A 455 5.74 -10.92 10.94
CA VAL A 455 6.31 -11.32 12.23
C VAL A 455 6.75 -10.07 13.01
N ASN A 456 6.24 -9.91 14.22
CA ASN A 456 6.58 -8.79 15.09
C ASN A 456 7.91 -9.04 15.82
N THR A 457 8.72 -8.00 15.95
CA THR A 457 10.08 -8.04 16.53
C THR A 457 10.21 -7.11 17.75
N GLU A 458 9.08 -6.71 18.33
CA GLU A 458 8.99 -5.64 19.34
C GLU A 458 9.70 -5.96 20.66
N ASN A 459 9.84 -7.25 21.05
CA ASN A 459 10.47 -7.58 22.34
C ASN A 459 11.97 -7.25 22.35
N ASN A 460 12.71 -7.64 21.30
CA ASN A 460 14.14 -7.35 21.18
C ASN A 460 14.61 -7.45 19.72
N ARG A 461 14.23 -6.45 18.92
CA ARG A 461 14.53 -6.36 17.48
C ARG A 461 16.02 -6.53 17.18
N THR A 462 16.89 -5.84 17.92
CA THR A 462 18.34 -5.91 17.70
C THR A 462 18.86 -7.33 17.90
N ARG A 463 18.47 -8.01 18.99
CA ARG A 463 18.87 -9.40 19.27
C ARG A 463 18.40 -10.33 18.17
N ASP A 464 17.14 -10.22 17.80
CA ASP A 464 16.48 -11.16 16.90
C ASP A 464 16.97 -11.06 15.46
N LEU A 465 17.37 -9.86 15.02
CA LEU A 465 17.70 -9.57 13.63
C LEU A 465 19.21 -9.43 13.37
N SER A 466 20.06 -9.64 14.38
CA SER A 466 21.51 -9.55 14.21
C SER A 466 22.21 -10.91 14.32
N PRO A 467 23.17 -11.21 13.42
CA PRO A 467 23.88 -12.50 13.39
C PRO A 467 24.88 -12.65 14.53
N THR A 468 25.51 -11.56 14.95
CA THR A 468 26.65 -11.53 15.87
C THR A 468 26.44 -10.50 16.97
N LYS A 469 27.26 -10.59 18.03
CA LYS A 469 27.34 -9.57 19.07
C LYS A 469 28.26 -8.45 18.62
N SER A 470 27.71 -7.36 18.09
CA SER A 470 28.55 -6.27 17.59
C SER A 470 29.08 -5.39 18.73
N LEU A 471 30.37 -5.06 18.66
CA LEU A 471 31.01 -4.11 19.58
C LEU A 471 30.87 -2.66 19.12
N VAL A 472 30.57 -2.44 17.84
CA VAL A 472 30.51 -1.13 17.20
C VAL A 472 29.10 -0.82 16.69
N GLY A 473 28.65 0.41 16.90
CA GLY A 473 27.39 0.91 16.33
C GLY A 473 27.54 1.30 14.85
N TYR A 474 26.43 1.71 14.24
CA TYR A 474 26.38 2.18 12.85
C TYR A 474 27.33 3.37 12.57
N ASN A 475 27.71 4.12 13.60
CA ASN A 475 28.62 5.25 13.53
C ASN A 475 30.11 4.84 13.63
N GLY A 476 30.40 3.53 13.66
CA GLY A 476 31.74 2.97 13.82
C GLY A 476 32.36 3.19 15.20
N LYS A 477 31.58 3.64 16.19
CA LYS A 477 32.03 3.82 17.57
C LYS A 477 31.56 2.69 18.45
N ASP A 478 32.30 2.42 19.52
CA ASP A 478 31.93 1.45 20.54
C ASP A 478 30.52 1.69 21.08
N ASN A 479 29.75 0.61 21.16
CA ASN A 479 28.39 0.65 21.69
C ASN A 479 28.12 -0.58 22.57
N SER A 480 28.42 -0.44 23.86
CA SER A 480 28.26 -1.51 24.87
C SER A 480 26.82 -2.03 24.97
N GLN A 481 25.82 -1.17 24.74
CA GLN A 481 24.41 -1.57 24.75
C GLN A 481 24.09 -2.57 23.63
N TRP A 482 24.66 -2.37 22.44
CA TRP A 482 24.46 -3.29 21.30
C TRP A 482 25.15 -4.62 21.55
N GLN A 483 26.34 -4.64 22.17
CA GLN A 483 27.03 -5.87 22.55
C GLN A 483 26.17 -6.76 23.47
N GLU A 484 25.43 -6.17 24.40
CA GLU A 484 24.55 -6.89 25.32
C GLU A 484 23.25 -7.38 24.66
N THR A 485 22.76 -6.64 23.67
CA THR A 485 21.42 -6.83 23.08
C THR A 485 21.41 -7.38 21.66
N SER A 486 22.54 -7.86 21.12
CA SER A 486 22.64 -8.43 19.76
C SER A 486 23.04 -9.92 19.73
N GLY A 487 23.05 -10.54 18.54
CA GLY A 487 23.59 -11.89 18.29
C GLY A 487 22.62 -13.06 18.45
N GLY A 488 21.31 -12.82 18.40
CA GLY A 488 20.27 -13.86 18.49
C GLY A 488 19.73 -14.36 17.15
N GLY A 489 20.20 -13.81 16.03
CA GLY A 489 19.69 -14.08 14.67
C GLY A 489 19.56 -15.57 14.36
N LYS A 490 20.55 -16.39 14.68
CA LYS A 490 20.49 -17.84 14.43
C LYS A 490 19.33 -18.55 15.14
N LEU A 491 19.01 -18.15 16.38
CA LEU A 491 17.87 -18.72 17.11
C LEU A 491 16.55 -18.19 16.56
N PHE A 492 16.52 -16.90 16.20
CA PHE A 492 15.34 -16.30 15.58
C PHE A 492 15.03 -16.91 14.21
N LEU A 493 16.03 -17.18 13.37
CA LEU A 493 15.83 -17.86 12.09
C LEU A 493 15.21 -19.24 12.31
N LYS A 494 15.70 -20.01 13.29
CA LYS A 494 15.09 -21.30 13.66
C LYS A 494 13.64 -21.16 14.14
N PHE A 495 13.31 -20.09 14.85
CA PHE A 495 11.93 -19.79 15.22
C PHE A 495 11.04 -19.59 13.99
N LEU A 496 11.50 -18.79 13.02
CA LEU A 496 10.76 -18.58 11.77
C LEU A 496 10.56 -19.90 11.00
N GLU A 497 11.62 -20.68 10.85
CA GLU A 497 11.63 -21.91 10.04
C GLU A 497 10.90 -23.09 10.69
N GLN A 498 11.02 -23.25 12.01
CA GLN A 498 10.61 -24.47 12.71
C GLN A 498 9.36 -24.27 13.57
N GLU A 499 8.88 -23.03 13.74
CA GLU A 499 7.69 -22.74 14.53
C GLU A 499 6.68 -21.92 13.72
N VAL A 500 7.06 -20.75 13.19
CA VAL A 500 6.12 -19.89 12.45
C VAL A 500 5.67 -20.51 11.12
N LEU A 501 6.61 -20.92 10.26
CA LEU A 501 6.24 -21.51 8.96
C LEU A 501 5.38 -22.79 9.10
N PRO A 502 5.71 -23.75 10.00
CA PRO A 502 4.84 -24.90 10.22
C PRO A 502 3.44 -24.52 10.70
N GLU A 503 3.31 -23.58 11.65
CA GLU A 503 2.02 -23.11 12.13
C GLU A 503 1.17 -22.53 10.98
N VAL A 504 1.78 -21.75 10.09
CA VAL A 504 1.08 -21.20 8.92
C VAL A 504 0.70 -22.32 7.94
N LYS A 505 1.60 -23.25 7.64
CA LYS A 505 1.32 -24.37 6.70
C LYS A 505 0.21 -25.30 7.20
N ILE A 506 0.04 -25.45 8.52
CA ILE A 506 -1.03 -26.27 9.12
C ILE A 506 -2.40 -25.58 9.02
N ASN A 507 -2.44 -24.27 9.26
CA ASN A 507 -3.70 -23.54 9.38
C ASN A 507 -4.19 -22.89 8.07
N TYR A 508 -3.36 -22.83 7.03
CA TYR A 508 -3.66 -22.12 5.79
C TYR A 508 -3.33 -22.90 4.52
N ARG A 509 -4.07 -22.61 3.44
CA ARG A 509 -3.83 -23.16 2.10
C ARG A 509 -2.57 -22.57 1.49
N THR A 510 -1.47 -23.30 1.56
CA THR A 510 -0.14 -22.81 1.20
C THR A 510 0.52 -23.68 0.14
N LYS A 511 1.21 -23.04 -0.80
CA LYS A 511 2.18 -23.69 -1.69
C LYS A 511 3.48 -23.93 -0.92
N ASP A 512 4.30 -24.88 -1.38
CA ASP A 512 5.67 -25.05 -0.86
C ASP A 512 6.65 -24.00 -1.43
N TYR A 513 6.25 -22.73 -1.33
CA TYR A 513 7.05 -21.57 -1.71
C TYR A 513 6.93 -20.51 -0.63
N ALA A 514 8.05 -20.23 0.04
CA ALA A 514 8.14 -19.20 1.06
C ALA A 514 9.28 -18.23 0.75
N MET A 515 9.00 -16.93 0.85
CA MET A 515 9.96 -15.84 0.73
C MET A 515 10.21 -15.21 2.11
N LEU A 516 11.44 -14.73 2.35
CA LEU A 516 11.76 -13.90 3.51
C LEU A 516 12.06 -12.46 3.10
N VAL A 517 11.37 -11.51 3.72
CA VAL A 517 11.47 -10.08 3.44
C VAL A 517 11.84 -9.32 4.72
N GLY A 518 12.80 -8.40 4.63
CA GLY A 518 13.16 -7.57 5.78
C GLY A 518 13.82 -6.24 5.41
N HIS A 519 13.68 -5.25 6.29
CA HIS A 519 14.26 -3.91 6.18
C HIS A 519 15.37 -3.69 7.20
N SER A 520 16.45 -2.98 6.85
CA SER A 520 17.51 -2.62 7.80
C SER A 520 18.16 -3.88 8.44
N LEU A 521 18.11 -4.05 9.77
CA LEU A 521 18.52 -5.31 10.42
C LEU A 521 17.71 -6.52 9.93
N GLY A 522 16.43 -6.35 9.59
CA GLY A 522 15.64 -7.41 8.96
C GLY A 522 16.18 -7.79 7.58
N GLY A 523 16.69 -6.82 6.83
CA GLY A 523 17.36 -7.06 5.55
C GLY A 523 18.70 -7.79 5.72
N LEU A 524 19.46 -7.45 6.77
CA LEU A 524 20.64 -8.21 7.18
C LEU A 524 20.30 -9.67 7.50
N MET A 525 19.21 -9.91 8.24
CA MET A 525 18.70 -11.26 8.53
C MET A 525 18.27 -12.00 7.25
N ALA A 526 17.61 -11.32 6.30
CA ALA A 526 17.26 -11.92 5.01
C ALA A 526 18.51 -12.35 4.22
N ALA A 527 19.54 -11.52 4.19
CA ALA A 527 20.83 -11.86 3.58
C ALA A 527 21.53 -13.01 4.32
N GLU A 528 21.51 -13.03 5.66
CA GLU A 528 22.04 -14.13 6.44
C GLU A 528 21.33 -15.46 6.12
N ALA A 529 19.99 -15.45 6.06
CA ALA A 529 19.19 -16.62 5.75
C ALA A 529 19.48 -17.13 4.33
N TYR A 530 19.68 -16.22 3.36
CA TYR A 530 20.11 -16.55 2.01
C TYR A 530 21.47 -17.26 2.01
N LEU A 531 22.50 -16.66 2.61
CA LEU A 531 23.86 -17.24 2.66
C LEU A 531 23.93 -18.57 3.45
N ASN A 532 23.05 -18.75 4.44
CA ASN A 532 22.95 -20.01 5.20
C ASN A 532 22.17 -21.12 4.48
N ASN A 533 21.65 -20.87 3.27
CA ASN A 533 20.76 -21.78 2.56
C ASN A 533 19.55 -22.23 3.42
N SER A 534 18.86 -21.26 4.02
CA SER A 534 17.63 -21.43 4.82
C SER A 534 16.48 -22.11 4.03
N VAL A 535 15.36 -22.45 4.66
CA VAL A 535 14.22 -23.10 3.96
C VAL A 535 13.51 -22.22 2.91
N PHE A 536 13.69 -20.89 2.97
CA PHE A 536 13.06 -19.96 2.03
C PHE A 536 13.63 -20.11 0.61
N LYS A 537 12.79 -19.91 -0.40
CA LYS A 537 13.11 -20.03 -1.84
C LYS A 537 13.61 -18.71 -2.43
N SER A 538 13.19 -17.59 -1.86
CA SER A 538 13.51 -16.24 -2.31
C SER A 538 13.61 -15.26 -1.15
N TYR A 539 14.27 -14.13 -1.40
CA TYR A 539 14.63 -13.16 -0.37
C TYR A 539 14.59 -11.73 -0.92
N ILE A 540 14.05 -10.80 -0.12
CA ILE A 540 14.08 -9.36 -0.40
C ILE A 540 14.69 -8.66 0.82
N ALA A 541 15.81 -7.99 0.63
CA ALA A 541 16.48 -7.22 1.66
C ALA A 541 16.43 -5.72 1.33
N MET A 542 15.59 -4.97 2.05
CA MET A 542 15.35 -3.55 1.81
C MET A 542 16.35 -2.73 2.63
N ASP A 543 17.23 -1.99 1.97
CA ASP A 543 18.30 -1.18 2.58
C ASP A 543 18.99 -1.88 3.77
N PRO A 544 19.60 -3.06 3.55
CA PRO A 544 20.06 -3.92 4.62
C PRO A 544 21.29 -3.35 5.32
N SER A 545 21.41 -3.62 6.63
CA SER A 545 22.52 -3.16 7.48
C SER A 545 23.83 -3.92 7.24
N PHE A 546 24.37 -3.89 6.01
CA PHE A 546 25.59 -4.62 5.64
C PHE A 546 26.87 -4.04 6.25
N TRP A 547 26.81 -2.85 6.85
CA TRP A 547 27.87 -2.30 7.71
C TRP A 547 28.10 -3.10 8.99
N TRP A 548 27.13 -3.95 9.38
CA TRP A 548 27.12 -4.66 10.65
C TRP A 548 28.42 -5.41 10.95
N ASP A 549 28.94 -5.21 12.17
CA ASP A 549 30.07 -5.94 12.74
C ASP A 549 31.27 -6.02 11.77
N GLU A 550 31.67 -4.85 11.28
CA GLU A 550 32.72 -4.66 10.28
C GLU A 550 32.48 -5.48 9.00
N HIS A 551 31.31 -5.31 8.38
CA HIS A 551 30.95 -5.99 7.13
C HIS A 551 30.91 -7.51 7.25
N TYR A 552 30.44 -8.03 8.39
CA TYR A 552 30.34 -9.46 8.67
C TYR A 552 29.71 -10.25 7.52
N ILE A 553 28.64 -9.72 6.93
CA ILE A 553 27.91 -10.43 5.87
C ILE A 553 28.72 -10.58 4.58
N VAL A 554 29.61 -9.62 4.28
CA VAL A 554 30.55 -9.69 3.15
C VAL A 554 31.61 -10.76 3.44
N LYS A 555 32.25 -10.70 4.63
CA LYS A 555 33.25 -11.69 5.08
C LYS A 555 32.70 -13.12 5.05
N LYS A 556 31.39 -13.29 5.26
CA LYS A 556 30.71 -14.59 5.21
C LYS A 556 30.66 -15.19 3.80
N ILE A 557 30.64 -14.37 2.74
CA ILE A 557 30.63 -14.84 1.35
C ILE A 557 31.88 -15.66 1.04
N ASP A 558 33.04 -15.32 1.61
CA ASP A 558 34.29 -16.06 1.39
C ASP A 558 34.20 -17.54 1.84
N THR A 559 33.26 -17.85 2.75
CA THR A 559 33.00 -19.20 3.25
C THR A 559 31.80 -19.89 2.57
N LEU A 560 31.20 -19.24 1.58
CA LEU A 560 29.96 -19.66 0.94
C LEU A 560 30.18 -20.87 0.01
N ILE A 561 29.30 -21.86 0.14
CA ILE A 561 29.17 -22.94 -0.84
C ILE A 561 28.09 -22.54 -1.85
N THR A 562 28.50 -21.85 -2.91
CA THR A 562 27.61 -21.18 -3.88
C THR A 562 26.62 -22.13 -4.57
N ASN A 563 27.02 -23.39 -4.77
CA ASN A 563 26.14 -24.46 -5.27
C ASN A 563 24.87 -24.68 -4.43
N LYS A 564 24.86 -24.32 -3.14
CA LYS A 564 23.68 -24.46 -2.28
C LYS A 564 22.62 -23.39 -2.52
N ILE A 565 23.02 -22.23 -3.05
CA ILE A 565 22.13 -21.08 -3.24
C ILE A 565 21.85 -20.77 -4.72
N LYS A 566 22.44 -21.52 -5.65
CA LYS A 566 22.35 -21.27 -7.10
C LYS A 566 20.94 -21.23 -7.69
N HIS A 567 19.94 -21.77 -7.00
CA HIS A 567 18.53 -21.78 -7.44
C HIS A 567 17.65 -20.79 -6.68
N LYS A 568 18.23 -20.00 -5.78
CA LYS A 568 17.50 -19.04 -4.94
C LYS A 568 17.67 -17.64 -5.50
N LYS A 569 16.57 -16.89 -5.55
CA LYS A 569 16.58 -15.49 -5.94
C LYS A 569 16.77 -14.59 -4.72
N PHE A 570 17.66 -13.61 -4.81
CA PHE A 570 17.95 -12.63 -3.75
C PHE A 570 17.94 -11.23 -4.35
N TYR A 571 16.94 -10.43 -3.98
CA TYR A 571 16.90 -9.02 -4.31
C TYR A 571 17.33 -8.20 -3.10
N PHE A 572 18.07 -7.13 -3.32
CA PHE A 572 18.26 -6.11 -2.30
C PHE A 572 18.37 -4.72 -2.89
N SER A 573 18.19 -3.71 -2.06
CA SER A 573 18.24 -2.31 -2.48
C SER A 573 18.99 -1.43 -1.49
N GLY A 574 19.36 -0.23 -1.92
CA GLY A 574 19.89 0.84 -1.08
C GLY A 574 19.16 2.16 -1.34
N ALA A 575 19.15 3.05 -0.33
CA ALA A 575 18.60 4.41 -0.43
C ALA A 575 19.75 5.44 -0.46
N ASP A 576 19.64 6.49 -1.30
CA ASP A 576 20.77 7.41 -1.55
C ASP A 576 20.54 8.88 -1.17
N SER A 577 19.30 9.30 -0.85
CA SER A 577 18.96 10.73 -0.73
C SER A 577 19.73 11.51 0.37
N TYR A 578 20.37 10.82 1.31
CA TYR A 578 21.18 11.43 2.36
C TYR A 578 22.62 11.81 1.94
N GLU A 579 23.11 11.38 0.76
CA GLU A 579 24.41 11.84 0.24
C GLU A 579 24.50 13.38 0.17
N LYS A 580 23.34 14.05 0.06
CA LYS A 580 23.26 15.52 0.00
C LYS A 580 23.57 16.24 1.32
N THR A 581 23.71 15.56 2.46
CA THR A 581 23.84 16.28 3.75
C THR A 581 25.00 15.91 4.65
N ASN A 582 25.65 14.75 4.57
CA ASN A 582 26.90 14.45 5.30
C ASN A 582 27.43 13.09 4.85
N GLY A 583 28.70 12.98 4.42
CA GLY A 583 29.35 11.80 3.81
C GLY A 583 29.40 10.46 4.58
N LYS A 584 28.45 10.18 5.47
CA LYS A 584 28.25 8.93 6.22
C LYS A 584 27.50 7.86 5.43
N ILE A 585 26.66 8.24 4.45
CA ILE A 585 25.94 7.31 3.56
C ILE A 585 26.84 6.68 2.51
N ALA A 586 27.88 7.39 2.07
CA ALA A 586 28.91 6.83 1.20
C ALA A 586 29.40 5.46 1.71
N ASN A 587 29.53 5.28 3.04
CA ASN A 587 29.92 3.99 3.62
C ASN A 587 28.82 2.91 3.54
N MET A 588 27.53 3.23 3.62
CA MET A 588 26.45 2.24 3.50
C MET A 588 26.28 1.75 2.06
N ARG A 589 26.25 2.67 1.10
CA ARG A 589 26.23 2.34 -0.34
C ARG A 589 27.45 1.51 -0.74
N ASN A 590 28.64 1.90 -0.28
CA ASN A 590 29.87 1.12 -0.49
C ASN A 590 29.74 -0.32 0.01
N ASN A 591 28.99 -0.57 1.09
CA ASN A 591 28.80 -1.92 1.64
C ASN A 591 27.86 -2.78 0.81
N HIS A 592 26.81 -2.17 0.25
CA HIS A 592 25.92 -2.82 -0.71
C HIS A 592 26.67 -3.17 -1.99
N GLU A 593 27.42 -2.21 -2.54
CA GLU A 593 28.25 -2.39 -3.73
C GLU A 593 29.33 -3.46 -3.52
N LEU A 594 30.01 -3.45 -2.35
CA LEU A 594 30.98 -4.46 -1.97
C LEU A 594 30.35 -5.85 -1.83
N PHE A 595 29.16 -5.94 -1.25
CA PHE A 595 28.44 -7.21 -1.11
C PHE A 595 28.11 -7.81 -2.48
N ILE A 596 27.52 -7.04 -3.40
CA ILE A 596 27.15 -7.57 -4.72
C ILE A 596 28.38 -7.90 -5.57
N ALA A 597 29.45 -7.09 -5.49
CA ALA A 597 30.70 -7.38 -6.19
C ALA A 597 31.31 -8.71 -5.69
N THR A 598 31.38 -8.92 -4.38
CA THR A 598 31.91 -10.14 -3.77
C THR A 598 31.03 -11.36 -4.11
N LEU A 599 29.71 -11.21 -4.10
CA LEU A 599 28.77 -12.28 -4.43
C LEU A 599 28.85 -12.69 -5.91
N LYS A 600 28.97 -11.72 -6.83
CA LYS A 600 29.14 -11.95 -8.27
C LYS A 600 30.47 -12.66 -8.57
N ASN A 601 31.55 -12.30 -7.88
CA ASN A 601 32.84 -12.98 -7.97
C ASN A 601 32.80 -14.45 -7.49
N SER A 602 31.76 -14.84 -6.74
CA SER A 602 31.55 -16.20 -6.23
C SER A 602 30.73 -17.09 -7.20
N ASN A 603 30.61 -16.73 -8.49
CA ASN A 603 29.85 -17.47 -9.51
C ASN A 603 28.34 -17.60 -9.25
N VAL A 604 27.73 -16.64 -8.55
CA VAL A 604 26.26 -16.55 -8.46
C VAL A 604 25.73 -15.89 -9.74
N SER A 605 24.69 -16.48 -10.35
CA SER A 605 24.10 -15.97 -11.60
C SER A 605 23.43 -14.61 -11.38
N TYR A 606 23.65 -13.67 -12.29
CA TYR A 606 22.97 -12.38 -12.35
C TYR A 606 21.45 -12.51 -12.48
N ARG A 607 20.94 -13.62 -13.03
CA ARG A 607 19.49 -13.87 -13.07
C ARG A 607 18.87 -14.17 -11.70
N ASN A 608 19.70 -14.43 -10.69
CA ASN A 608 19.28 -14.82 -9.36
C ASN A 608 19.63 -13.78 -8.29
N VAL A 609 20.37 -12.73 -8.63
CA VAL A 609 20.68 -11.65 -7.69
C VAL A 609 20.63 -10.29 -8.38
N GLU A 610 19.90 -9.35 -7.80
CA GLU A 610 19.77 -7.97 -8.27
C GLU A 610 20.00 -6.97 -7.14
N PHE A 611 20.56 -5.81 -7.50
CA PHE A 611 20.82 -4.69 -6.59
C PHE A 611 20.38 -3.36 -7.22
N ASP A 612 19.36 -2.74 -6.65
CA ASP A 612 18.90 -1.41 -7.06
C ASP A 612 19.27 -0.32 -6.04
N VAL A 613 19.50 0.89 -6.54
CA VAL A 613 19.65 2.09 -5.70
C VAL A 613 18.52 3.07 -6.00
N PHE A 614 17.83 3.51 -4.96
CA PHE A 614 16.75 4.49 -5.05
C PHE A 614 17.24 5.87 -4.60
N GLU A 615 17.62 6.71 -5.56
CA GLU A 615 18.29 7.99 -5.29
C GLU A 615 17.42 9.02 -4.58
N ASP A 616 16.11 8.98 -4.84
CA ASP A 616 15.11 9.89 -4.26
C ASP A 616 14.52 9.36 -2.93
N GLU A 617 15.00 8.22 -2.44
CA GLU A 617 14.54 7.61 -1.20
C GLU A 617 15.57 7.72 -0.07
N ASN A 618 15.07 7.68 1.15
CA ASN A 618 15.87 7.58 2.37
C ASN A 618 15.67 6.22 3.06
N HIS A 619 16.44 5.96 4.11
CA HIS A 619 16.40 4.68 4.84
C HIS A 619 14.98 4.29 5.29
N ASN A 620 14.14 5.25 5.65
CA ASN A 620 12.80 5.01 6.19
C ASN A 620 11.75 4.88 5.08
N SER A 621 11.90 5.60 3.96
CA SER A 621 10.92 5.65 2.87
C SER A 621 11.10 4.56 1.80
N VAL A 622 12.32 4.02 1.66
CA VAL A 622 12.67 2.99 0.66
C VAL A 622 11.94 1.65 0.77
N PRO A 623 11.45 1.15 1.94
CA PRO A 623 10.84 -0.17 2.03
C PRO A 623 9.68 -0.43 1.05
N LEU A 624 8.79 0.55 0.82
CA LEU A 624 7.64 0.35 -0.05
C LEU A 624 8.08 0.12 -1.50
N ILE A 625 8.93 1.00 -2.03
CA ILE A 625 9.39 0.88 -3.42
C ILE A 625 10.35 -0.30 -3.60
N SER A 626 11.20 -0.58 -2.62
CA SER A 626 12.07 -1.75 -2.65
C SER A 626 11.30 -3.06 -2.63
N LEU A 627 10.18 -3.14 -1.91
CA LEU A 627 9.33 -4.33 -1.92
C LEU A 627 8.70 -4.54 -3.30
N TYR A 628 8.22 -3.46 -3.91
CA TYR A 628 7.64 -3.47 -5.25
C TYR A 628 8.62 -4.01 -6.31
N HIS A 629 9.81 -3.41 -6.41
CA HIS A 629 10.85 -3.84 -7.36
C HIS A 629 11.39 -5.24 -7.03
N GLY A 630 11.55 -5.57 -5.75
CA GLY A 630 11.98 -6.90 -5.34
C GLY A 630 10.97 -7.97 -5.77
N LEU A 631 9.68 -7.71 -5.66
CA LEU A 631 8.64 -8.62 -6.14
C LEU A 631 8.68 -8.81 -7.64
N LEU A 632 8.86 -7.73 -8.42
CA LEU A 632 9.05 -7.81 -9.88
C LEU A 632 10.25 -8.69 -10.23
N PHE A 633 11.39 -8.50 -9.58
CA PHE A 633 12.58 -9.32 -9.83
C PHE A 633 12.36 -10.80 -9.50
N ILE A 634 11.78 -11.09 -8.33
CA ILE A 634 11.56 -12.49 -7.92
C ILE A 634 10.63 -13.20 -8.91
N PHE A 635 9.56 -12.54 -9.34
CA PHE A 635 8.54 -13.09 -10.22
C PHE A 635 8.65 -12.60 -11.66
N GLN A 636 9.82 -12.14 -12.12
CA GLN A 636 10.00 -11.61 -13.48
C GLN A 636 9.57 -12.60 -14.57
N ASP A 637 9.75 -13.90 -14.31
CA ASP A 637 9.41 -14.99 -15.24
C ASP A 637 7.93 -15.44 -15.10
N TYR A 638 7.14 -14.78 -14.24
CA TYR A 638 5.70 -15.05 -14.04
C TYR A 638 4.82 -14.37 -15.10
N VAL A 639 5.33 -13.27 -15.66
CA VAL A 639 4.70 -12.54 -16.75
C VAL A 639 5.07 -13.19 -18.07
N LEU A 640 4.07 -13.38 -18.93
CA LEU A 640 4.25 -13.78 -20.31
C LEU A 640 4.01 -12.56 -21.20
N ASP A 641 5.07 -12.04 -21.79
CA ASP A 641 4.99 -10.89 -22.69
C ASP A 641 4.14 -11.21 -23.93
N ASP A 642 3.41 -10.22 -24.40
CA ASP A 642 2.50 -10.30 -25.56
C ASP A 642 1.49 -11.45 -25.45
N ILE A 643 1.03 -11.78 -24.24
CA ILE A 643 0.17 -12.95 -23.99
C ILE A 643 -1.10 -12.96 -24.85
N ILE A 644 -1.59 -11.80 -25.29
CA ILE A 644 -2.75 -11.68 -26.17
C ILE A 644 -2.53 -12.39 -27.52
N ASP A 645 -1.31 -12.36 -28.02
CA ASP A 645 -0.91 -12.94 -29.31
C ASP A 645 -0.46 -14.40 -29.20
N LYS A 646 -0.29 -14.92 -27.98
CA LYS A 646 0.13 -16.30 -27.75
C LYS A 646 -1.00 -17.30 -27.94
N SER A 647 -0.64 -18.49 -28.41
CA SER A 647 -1.51 -19.66 -28.44
C SER A 647 -1.69 -20.28 -27.04
N LEU A 648 -2.73 -21.09 -26.87
CA LEU A 648 -2.95 -21.86 -25.63
C LEU A 648 -1.72 -22.69 -25.25
N GLN A 649 -1.06 -23.31 -26.24
CA GLN A 649 0.09 -24.17 -26.02
C GLN A 649 1.29 -23.37 -25.50
N GLU A 650 1.57 -22.20 -26.07
CA GLU A 650 2.65 -21.32 -25.60
C GLU A 650 2.42 -20.84 -24.16
N ILE A 651 1.17 -20.49 -23.83
CA ILE A 651 0.79 -20.12 -22.46
C ILE A 651 1.05 -21.27 -21.50
N GLN A 652 0.60 -22.49 -21.82
CA GLN A 652 0.80 -23.66 -20.97
C GLN A 652 2.30 -23.99 -20.80
N GLN A 653 3.07 -23.98 -21.90
CA GLN A 653 4.51 -24.25 -21.87
C GLN A 653 5.27 -23.24 -21.01
N HIS A 654 4.90 -21.95 -21.06
CA HIS A 654 5.51 -20.93 -20.23
C HIS A 654 5.31 -21.23 -18.73
N TYR A 655 4.07 -21.50 -18.30
CA TYR A 655 3.77 -21.75 -16.88
C TYR A 655 4.28 -23.13 -16.40
N GLU A 656 4.41 -24.12 -17.28
CA GLU A 656 5.10 -25.38 -17.00
C GLU A 656 6.61 -25.18 -16.77
N ALA A 657 7.26 -24.37 -17.62
CA ALA A 657 8.67 -24.02 -17.47
C ALA A 657 8.91 -23.21 -16.18
N LEU A 658 8.04 -22.23 -15.91
CA LEU A 658 8.08 -21.46 -14.67
C LEU A 658 7.94 -22.35 -13.43
N SER A 659 6.96 -23.25 -13.44
CA SER A 659 6.73 -24.20 -12.35
C SER A 659 7.95 -25.09 -12.09
N THR A 660 8.59 -25.54 -13.17
CA THR A 660 9.82 -26.33 -13.11
C THR A 660 10.97 -25.53 -12.50
N ASN A 661 11.15 -24.28 -12.94
CA ASN A 661 12.22 -23.40 -12.47
C ASN A 661 12.06 -23.02 -10.99
N LEU A 662 10.83 -22.78 -10.53
CA LEU A 662 10.55 -22.44 -9.12
C LEU A 662 10.41 -23.68 -8.22
N GLY A 663 10.38 -24.88 -8.81
CA GLY A 663 10.24 -26.15 -8.09
C GLY A 663 8.86 -26.36 -7.45
N VAL A 664 7.85 -25.62 -7.90
CA VAL A 664 6.48 -25.63 -7.38
C VAL A 664 5.51 -25.17 -8.46
N SER A 665 4.31 -25.77 -8.50
CA SER A 665 3.33 -25.46 -9.54
C SER A 665 2.77 -24.04 -9.42
N PHE A 666 2.88 -23.29 -10.51
CA PHE A 666 2.20 -22.01 -10.76
C PHE A 666 1.32 -22.15 -12.01
N LEU A 667 0.09 -21.64 -11.89
CA LEU A 667 -0.87 -21.60 -12.98
C LEU A 667 -0.88 -20.19 -13.59
N PRO A 668 -1.28 -20.06 -14.88
CA PRO A 668 -1.52 -18.76 -15.46
C PRO A 668 -2.58 -17.99 -14.65
N PRO A 669 -2.37 -16.69 -14.36
CA PRO A 669 -3.28 -15.90 -13.55
C PRO A 669 -4.71 -15.91 -14.11
N GLU A 670 -5.68 -16.19 -13.25
CA GLU A 670 -7.10 -16.29 -13.62
C GLU A 670 -7.60 -15.02 -14.36
N ASN A 671 -7.34 -13.86 -13.77
CA ASN A 671 -7.66 -12.53 -14.31
C ASN A 671 -6.99 -12.27 -15.67
N VAL A 672 -5.71 -12.62 -15.82
CA VAL A 672 -4.97 -12.41 -17.07
C VAL A 672 -5.58 -13.24 -18.20
N ILE A 673 -5.81 -14.53 -17.98
CA ILE A 673 -6.42 -15.40 -18.99
C ILE A 673 -7.85 -14.94 -19.34
N ASN A 674 -8.62 -14.46 -18.35
CA ASN A 674 -9.92 -13.86 -18.62
C ASN A 674 -9.81 -12.61 -19.51
N ARG A 675 -8.84 -11.72 -19.26
CA ARG A 675 -8.60 -10.54 -20.11
C ARG A 675 -8.22 -10.94 -21.54
N VAL A 676 -7.32 -11.91 -21.69
CA VAL A 676 -6.89 -12.42 -23.01
C VAL A 676 -8.06 -13.08 -23.75
N ALA A 677 -8.87 -13.89 -23.06
CA ALA A 677 -10.06 -14.49 -23.63
C ALA A 677 -11.06 -13.44 -24.11
N TRP A 678 -11.31 -12.39 -23.33
CA TRP A 678 -12.17 -11.27 -23.74
C TRP A 678 -11.59 -10.46 -24.90
N ALA A 679 -10.28 -10.20 -24.92
CA ALA A 679 -9.63 -9.54 -26.04
C ALA A 679 -9.84 -10.32 -27.34
N LYS A 680 -9.59 -11.64 -27.32
CA LYS A 680 -9.85 -12.52 -28.47
C LYS A 680 -11.34 -12.57 -28.84
N PHE A 681 -12.23 -12.63 -27.85
CA PHE A 681 -13.68 -12.62 -28.09
C PHE A 681 -14.12 -11.34 -28.84
N ASN A 682 -13.65 -10.18 -28.39
CA ASN A 682 -13.95 -8.88 -28.99
C ASN A 682 -13.33 -8.70 -30.38
N ASN A 683 -12.20 -9.36 -30.64
CA ASN A 683 -11.54 -9.41 -31.96
C ASN A 683 -12.13 -10.50 -32.89
N ASN A 684 -13.32 -11.02 -32.58
CA ASN A 684 -14.02 -12.08 -33.33
C ASN A 684 -13.30 -13.45 -33.37
N GLN A 685 -12.28 -13.68 -32.54
CA GLN A 685 -11.60 -14.97 -32.37
C GLN A 685 -12.32 -15.84 -31.31
N ARG A 686 -13.60 -16.14 -31.54
CA ARG A 686 -14.49 -16.72 -30.52
C ARG A 686 -14.09 -18.12 -30.04
N GLU A 687 -13.65 -19.01 -30.94
CA GLU A 687 -13.28 -20.37 -30.57
C GLU A 687 -12.03 -20.41 -29.67
N GLU A 688 -11.03 -19.57 -29.97
CA GLU A 688 -9.86 -19.39 -29.10
C GLU A 688 -10.27 -18.82 -27.73
N ALA A 689 -11.17 -17.83 -27.71
CA ALA A 689 -11.68 -17.25 -26.48
C ALA A 689 -12.39 -18.30 -25.59
N TYR A 690 -13.28 -19.13 -26.17
CA TYR A 690 -13.94 -20.20 -25.42
C TYR A 690 -12.95 -21.23 -24.88
N THR A 691 -11.90 -21.55 -25.65
CA THR A 691 -10.84 -22.46 -25.20
C THR A 691 -10.09 -21.89 -24.00
N LEU A 692 -9.79 -20.59 -23.98
CA LEU A 692 -9.14 -19.92 -22.86
C LEU A 692 -10.06 -19.81 -21.62
N PHE A 693 -11.34 -19.52 -21.81
CA PHE A 693 -12.30 -19.58 -20.70
C PHE A 693 -12.37 -20.99 -20.10
N GLN A 694 -12.33 -22.03 -20.94
CA GLN A 694 -12.33 -23.42 -20.47
C GLN A 694 -11.01 -23.80 -19.77
N LEU A 695 -9.85 -23.31 -20.26
CA LEU A 695 -8.58 -23.44 -19.54
C LEU A 695 -8.70 -22.88 -18.11
N ASN A 696 -9.30 -21.68 -17.97
CA ASN A 696 -9.48 -21.06 -16.67
C ASN A 696 -10.40 -21.86 -15.74
N ILE A 697 -11.49 -22.43 -16.27
CA ILE A 697 -12.35 -23.35 -15.51
C ILE A 697 -11.56 -24.58 -15.04
N ASN A 698 -10.70 -25.14 -15.88
CA ASN A 698 -9.90 -26.31 -15.53
C ASN A 698 -8.84 -25.98 -14.46
N ASN A 699 -8.23 -24.80 -14.54
CA ASN A 699 -7.22 -24.32 -13.61
C ASN A 699 -7.81 -23.91 -12.26
N TYR A 700 -9.01 -23.31 -12.28
CA TYR A 700 -9.67 -22.72 -11.11
C TYR A 700 -11.12 -23.20 -10.95
N PRO A 701 -11.37 -24.52 -10.82
CA PRO A 701 -12.72 -25.10 -10.90
C PRO A 701 -13.66 -24.70 -9.75
N THR A 702 -13.13 -24.04 -8.72
CA THR A 702 -13.89 -23.55 -7.55
C THR A 702 -14.06 -22.04 -7.53
N SER A 703 -13.52 -21.31 -8.50
CA SER A 703 -13.72 -19.88 -8.63
C SER A 703 -15.08 -19.62 -9.29
N ASN A 704 -15.93 -18.81 -8.67
CA ASN A 704 -17.21 -18.42 -9.29
C ASN A 704 -16.98 -17.55 -10.55
N THR A 705 -15.93 -16.73 -10.52
CA THR A 705 -15.57 -15.78 -11.58
C THR A 705 -15.34 -16.45 -12.92
N VAL A 706 -14.62 -17.59 -12.97
CA VAL A 706 -14.31 -18.26 -14.25
C VAL A 706 -15.58 -18.77 -14.96
N TYR A 707 -16.58 -19.19 -14.20
CA TYR A 707 -17.88 -19.58 -14.77
C TYR A 707 -18.70 -18.36 -15.21
N GLU A 708 -18.67 -17.26 -14.44
CA GLU A 708 -19.33 -16.01 -14.84
C GLU A 708 -18.77 -15.45 -16.14
N MET A 709 -17.44 -15.42 -16.31
CA MET A 709 -16.82 -14.87 -17.51
C MET A 709 -17.25 -15.63 -18.78
N LEU A 710 -17.29 -16.97 -18.71
CA LEU A 710 -17.79 -17.79 -19.82
C LEU A 710 -19.30 -17.61 -20.04
N ALA A 711 -20.09 -17.47 -18.97
CA ALA A 711 -21.52 -17.22 -19.07
C ALA A 711 -21.81 -15.89 -19.79
N TYR A 712 -21.07 -14.83 -19.46
CA TYR A 712 -21.17 -13.54 -20.15
C TYR A 712 -20.77 -13.64 -21.62
N ALA A 713 -19.70 -14.39 -21.95
CA ALA A 713 -19.30 -14.61 -23.34
C ALA A 713 -20.42 -15.30 -24.14
N TYR A 714 -21.08 -16.32 -23.56
CA TYR A 714 -22.23 -16.96 -24.19
C TYR A 714 -23.44 -16.05 -24.32
N SER A 715 -23.73 -15.25 -23.29
CA SER A 715 -24.81 -14.26 -23.30
C SER A 715 -24.61 -13.26 -24.45
N ASN A 716 -23.40 -12.68 -24.58
CA ASN A 716 -23.05 -11.75 -25.65
C ASN A 716 -23.06 -12.40 -27.05
N ALA A 717 -22.88 -13.72 -27.13
CA ALA A 717 -23.01 -14.48 -28.37
C ALA A 717 -24.46 -14.90 -28.69
N GLY A 718 -25.45 -14.52 -27.86
CA GLY A 718 -26.85 -14.91 -28.02
C GLY A 718 -27.15 -16.38 -27.67
N LYS A 719 -26.25 -17.05 -26.94
CA LYS A 719 -26.38 -18.46 -26.53
C LYS A 719 -26.96 -18.55 -25.11
N SER A 720 -28.25 -18.22 -24.97
CA SER A 720 -28.89 -18.04 -23.66
C SER A 720 -28.90 -19.31 -22.80
N GLN A 721 -29.08 -20.50 -23.38
CA GLN A 721 -29.11 -21.75 -22.62
C GLN A 721 -27.76 -22.07 -21.97
N GLU A 722 -26.67 -21.87 -22.72
CA GLU A 722 -25.31 -22.04 -22.26
C GLU A 722 -24.94 -20.98 -21.22
N ALA A 723 -25.32 -19.73 -21.43
CA ALA A 723 -25.13 -18.66 -20.46
C ALA A 723 -25.81 -19.01 -19.12
N ILE A 724 -27.09 -19.42 -19.14
CA ILE A 724 -27.84 -19.82 -17.94
C ILE A 724 -27.16 -20.99 -17.22
N LYS A 725 -26.68 -22.00 -17.96
CA LYS A 725 -25.96 -23.15 -17.40
C LYS A 725 -24.74 -22.69 -16.58
N TYR A 726 -23.92 -21.81 -17.12
CA TYR A 726 -22.70 -21.35 -16.46
C TYR A 726 -22.95 -20.31 -15.36
N PHE A 727 -23.98 -19.46 -15.49
CA PHE A 727 -24.43 -18.61 -14.37
C PHE A 727 -24.91 -19.44 -13.18
N LYS A 728 -25.72 -20.50 -13.41
CA LYS A 728 -26.13 -21.44 -12.36
C LYS A 728 -24.92 -22.12 -11.70
N LYS A 729 -23.90 -22.45 -12.48
CA LYS A 729 -22.66 -23.04 -11.97
C LYS A 729 -21.86 -22.08 -11.09
N SER A 730 -21.75 -20.80 -11.48
CA SER A 730 -21.10 -19.77 -10.65
C SER A 730 -21.76 -19.67 -9.26
N LEU A 731 -23.09 -19.73 -9.19
CA LEU A 731 -23.83 -19.64 -7.92
C LEU A 731 -23.47 -20.75 -6.91
N GLU A 732 -22.95 -21.90 -7.35
CA GLU A 732 -22.52 -22.98 -6.45
C GLU A 732 -21.29 -22.60 -5.61
N PHE A 733 -20.48 -21.65 -6.08
CA PHE A 733 -19.22 -21.24 -5.45
C PHE A 733 -19.24 -19.79 -4.96
N ASN A 734 -20.31 -19.04 -5.24
CA ASN A 734 -20.43 -17.65 -4.83
C ASN A 734 -20.98 -17.55 -3.38
N SER A 735 -20.32 -16.75 -2.54
CA SER A 735 -20.75 -16.46 -1.17
C SER A 735 -21.17 -15.00 -0.94
N ASN A 736 -21.08 -14.15 -1.98
CA ASN A 736 -21.45 -12.75 -1.94
C ASN A 736 -22.93 -12.57 -2.29
N GLU A 737 -23.76 -12.18 -1.32
CA GLU A 737 -25.21 -12.04 -1.50
C GLU A 737 -25.61 -11.06 -2.63
N ASN A 738 -24.85 -9.98 -2.82
CA ASN A 738 -25.13 -9.00 -3.87
C ASN A 738 -24.85 -9.56 -5.26
N GLU A 739 -23.72 -10.26 -5.42
CA GLU A 739 -23.40 -10.95 -6.67
C GLU A 739 -24.39 -12.06 -6.97
N ILE A 740 -24.76 -12.87 -5.96
CA ILE A 740 -25.78 -13.91 -6.09
C ILE A 740 -27.10 -13.31 -6.58
N ARG A 741 -27.55 -12.18 -6.01
CA ARG A 741 -28.78 -11.50 -6.44
C ARG A 741 -28.68 -11.03 -7.89
N ARG A 742 -27.56 -10.42 -8.28
CA ARG A 742 -27.29 -9.99 -9.66
C ARG A 742 -27.35 -11.15 -10.64
N ILE A 743 -26.66 -12.25 -10.35
CA ILE A 743 -26.58 -13.43 -11.23
C ILE A 743 -27.96 -14.07 -11.38
N LYS A 744 -28.74 -14.16 -10.28
CA LYS A 744 -30.14 -14.63 -10.35
C LYS A 744 -30.99 -13.75 -11.26
N GLN A 745 -30.82 -12.43 -11.21
CA GLN A 745 -31.54 -11.51 -12.09
C GLN A 745 -31.14 -11.72 -13.56
N LEU A 746 -29.84 -11.87 -13.85
CA LEU A 746 -29.35 -12.16 -15.20
C LEU A 746 -29.94 -13.47 -15.77
N ILE A 747 -30.04 -14.52 -14.93
CA ILE A 747 -30.69 -15.78 -15.33
C ILE A 747 -32.16 -15.53 -15.69
N LEU A 748 -32.90 -14.80 -14.85
CA LEU A 748 -34.31 -14.48 -15.11
C LEU A 748 -34.51 -13.66 -16.39
N ASP A 749 -33.58 -12.77 -16.71
CA ASP A 749 -33.66 -11.95 -17.92
C ASP A 749 -33.29 -12.73 -19.19
N LEU A 750 -32.47 -13.78 -19.09
CA LEU A 750 -32.17 -14.70 -20.19
C LEU A 750 -33.23 -15.78 -20.42
N GLU A 751 -34.08 -16.03 -19.43
CA GLU A 751 -35.22 -16.97 -19.52
C GLU A 751 -36.47 -16.33 -20.18
N LYS A 752 -36.49 -15.00 -20.32
CA LYS A 752 -37.51 -14.23 -21.05
C LYS A 752 -37.17 -14.15 -22.52
#